data_AF-A0A1B8EQ35-F1
#
_entry.id   AF-A0A1B8EQ35-F1
#
_cell.length_a   1.000
_cell.length_b   1.000
_cell.length_c   1.000
_cell.angle_alpha   90.00
_cell.angle_beta   90.00
_cell.angle_gamma   90.00
#
_symmetry.space_group_name_H-M   'P 1'
#
loop_
_entity.id
_entity.type
_entity.pdbx_description
1 polymer ?
#
loop_
_entity_poly.entity_id
_entity_poly.type
_entity_poly.pdbx_seq_one_letter_code
_entity_poly.pdbx_strand_id
1 'polypeptide(L)'
;MAPSVAQLPEQTPTSKLPTSPSSTSFNLFPQSRLPFSPSIFANPTSEYRGTPLWSWNKKLDLDQLLRQIDHMEEMGLGGFHMHSRVGLDTEYMGEEFMHMVKKCVERAKEKGMLAWLYDEDRWPSGAAGGLVTKEEDQFRSRHMLITPWKYGDPNRPDQAEENHSCSAVASRSELGFLAARYSIILDKDGFLVEGRRLEDSEEDFEGVWYAYVETNPPSEWFNGAYYVDTLSAPAMQRFVDLTYEPYKKAVGSEFGKTVPAIFTDEPQFALKNQLKLAHGKRDIFLPGKVVVAGSDPSLVDVEPSLHPKSLSATRVPFTRLDILRELETVRDVKVVLDTGMEADKLLYQMRADGEEGYLFICNTDRVKPSKCRVDIRGGWSATLLDTFSGKSYSFKTEVIGGWTRFHHHFHGCASLLLRLYPVTHEPCLSALETPAWTVSHELVDCAASLSEPNVLLLDIASHKLNDDTDWEAPEEILRIDNIARENLGLRQKKDAFAQPWTTSKTAPTNTISLRFRFTSTIDIQGAHLALENAAITTIALDGAPVVASSSGYWVDESISTIPLPPIPAGSHELILSLLFGPATNLERVYILGEFGVDLRGRSATIVPLALDKLAVGDYTRQGLPFYVGNVHYDFTLRVEGSGPQRTAIQVPRFVAPLLAVQLDGRDKGAIAFQPHTLDLGELSAGEYKLRITAYGNRDHAFGALHLPDGLTKWYGPDAFRTAEC
;
A
#
# COMPACT_ATOMS: atom_id res chain seq x y z
N MET A 1 -8.98 -42.68 -6.75
CA MET A 1 -8.77 -43.13 -8.15
C MET A 1 -9.37 -42.07 -9.05
N ALA A 2 -8.54 -41.26 -9.71
CA ALA A 2 -9.00 -40.30 -10.71
C ALA A 2 -9.28 -41.03 -12.04
N PRO A 3 -10.27 -40.59 -12.84
CA PRO A 3 -10.58 -41.23 -14.14
C PRO A 3 -9.43 -41.02 -15.14
N SER A 4 -9.22 -42.00 -16.03
CA SER A 4 -8.19 -41.93 -17.07
C SER A 4 -8.58 -40.94 -18.19
N VAL A 5 -7.57 -40.42 -18.89
CA VAL A 5 -7.65 -39.40 -19.95
C VAL A 5 -8.60 -39.78 -21.11
N ALA A 6 -9.04 -41.04 -21.21
CA ALA A 6 -9.98 -41.50 -22.23
C ALA A 6 -11.46 -41.08 -21.99
N GLN A 7 -11.78 -40.36 -20.90
CA GLN A 7 -13.15 -39.97 -20.55
C GLN A 7 -13.40 -38.45 -20.51
N LEU A 8 -12.48 -37.63 -21.02
CA LEU A 8 -12.80 -36.22 -21.24
C LEU A 8 -13.71 -36.12 -22.48
N PRO A 9 -14.94 -35.57 -22.37
CA PRO A 9 -15.76 -35.36 -23.55
C PRO A 9 -15.00 -34.47 -24.53
N GLU A 10 -14.93 -34.89 -25.81
CA GLU A 10 -14.49 -34.01 -26.89
C GLU A 10 -15.24 -32.68 -26.74
N GLN A 11 -14.49 -31.58 -26.57
CA GLN A 11 -15.07 -30.25 -26.62
C GLN A 11 -15.70 -30.09 -28.00
N THR A 12 -17.02 -30.21 -28.05
CA THR A 12 -17.79 -29.92 -29.25
C THR A 12 -17.49 -28.46 -29.61
N PRO A 13 -17.10 -28.14 -30.85
CA PRO A 13 -16.86 -26.77 -31.25
C PRO A 13 -18.09 -25.94 -30.89
N THR A 14 -17.93 -25.01 -29.95
CA THR A 14 -19.01 -24.12 -29.53
C THR A 14 -19.49 -23.36 -30.76
N SER A 15 -20.69 -23.73 -31.20
CA SER A 15 -21.36 -23.08 -32.33
C SER A 15 -21.54 -21.61 -32.01
N LYS A 16 -21.02 -20.75 -32.90
CA LYS A 16 -21.37 -19.34 -33.09
C LYS A 16 -21.63 -18.57 -31.78
N LEU A 17 -20.61 -17.83 -31.35
CA LEU A 17 -20.79 -16.62 -30.54
C LEU A 17 -22.09 -15.91 -30.99
N PRO A 18 -23.07 -15.69 -30.08
CA PRO A 18 -24.25 -14.93 -30.43
C PRO A 18 -23.76 -13.58 -30.96
N THR A 19 -24.20 -13.23 -32.18
CA THR A 19 -24.02 -11.90 -32.75
C THR A 19 -24.39 -10.90 -31.68
N SER A 20 -23.40 -10.12 -31.24
CA SER A 20 -23.57 -9.13 -30.18
C SER A 20 -24.77 -8.25 -30.55
N PRO A 21 -25.81 -8.14 -29.69
CA PRO A 21 -26.77 -7.07 -29.85
C PRO A 21 -25.95 -5.77 -29.83
N SER A 22 -26.20 -4.87 -30.77
CA SER A 22 -25.47 -3.61 -30.94
C SER A 22 -25.20 -2.98 -29.59
N SER A 23 -24.00 -3.19 -29.04
CA SER A 23 -23.70 -2.77 -27.70
C SER A 23 -23.52 -1.27 -27.80
N THR A 24 -24.46 -0.53 -27.22
CA THR A 24 -24.11 0.77 -26.65
C THR A 24 -22.94 0.49 -25.73
N SER A 25 -21.71 0.76 -26.18
CA SER A 25 -20.51 0.51 -25.39
C SER A 25 -20.68 1.21 -24.05
N PHE A 26 -20.71 0.45 -22.96
CA PHE A 26 -20.76 1.03 -21.63
C PHE A 26 -19.58 1.99 -21.49
N ASN A 27 -19.87 3.26 -21.22
CA ASN A 27 -18.87 4.30 -21.13
C ASN A 27 -18.70 4.66 -19.65
N LEU A 28 -17.65 4.11 -19.04
CA LEU A 28 -17.36 4.31 -17.61
C LEU A 28 -17.14 5.79 -17.25
N PHE A 29 -16.54 6.56 -18.15
CA PHE A 29 -16.25 7.97 -17.95
C PHE A 29 -16.83 8.79 -19.10
N PRO A 30 -18.15 8.99 -19.17
CA PRO A 30 -18.77 9.70 -20.29
C PRO A 30 -18.30 11.15 -20.39
N GLN A 31 -18.01 11.78 -19.25
CA GLN A 31 -17.48 13.14 -19.18
C GLN A 31 -16.08 13.27 -19.82
N SER A 32 -15.31 12.18 -19.90
CA SER A 32 -14.00 12.18 -20.58
C SER A 32 -14.10 12.35 -22.10
N ARG A 33 -15.31 12.32 -22.67
CA ARG A 33 -15.56 12.58 -24.11
C ARG A 33 -15.99 14.01 -24.38
N LEU A 34 -16.22 14.82 -23.34
CA LEU A 34 -16.53 16.22 -23.49
C LEU A 34 -15.24 17.03 -23.60
N PRO A 35 -15.26 18.16 -24.32
CA PRO A 35 -14.12 19.08 -24.36
C PRO A 35 -13.72 19.55 -22.96
N PHE A 36 -12.43 19.84 -22.78
CA PHE A 36 -11.89 20.39 -21.54
C PHE A 36 -12.70 21.59 -21.04
N SER A 37 -12.98 21.60 -19.73
CA SER A 37 -13.69 22.69 -19.06
C SER A 37 -12.82 23.31 -17.95
N PRO A 38 -12.50 24.62 -18.05
CA PRO A 38 -11.77 25.33 -16.99
C PRO A 38 -12.51 25.31 -15.65
N SER A 39 -13.84 25.32 -15.64
CA SER A 39 -14.62 25.30 -14.39
C SER A 39 -14.58 23.94 -13.71
N ILE A 40 -14.57 22.84 -14.49
CA ILE A 40 -14.42 21.48 -13.95
C ILE A 40 -12.99 21.27 -13.44
N PHE A 41 -11.98 21.77 -14.15
CA PHE A 41 -10.60 21.71 -13.68
C PHE A 41 -10.40 22.47 -12.36
N ALA A 42 -11.01 23.65 -12.21
CA ALA A 42 -10.94 24.45 -11.00
C ALA A 42 -11.70 23.84 -9.81
N ASN A 43 -12.80 23.12 -10.07
CA ASN A 43 -13.59 22.45 -9.04
C ASN A 43 -14.07 21.08 -9.54
N PRO A 44 -13.21 20.04 -9.42
CA PRO A 44 -13.53 18.71 -9.94
C PRO A 44 -14.72 18.08 -9.21
N THR A 45 -15.61 17.47 -9.99
CA THR A 45 -16.69 16.60 -9.51
C THR A 45 -16.14 15.27 -9.00
N SER A 46 -16.97 14.49 -8.30
CA SER A 46 -16.59 13.27 -7.58
C SER A 46 -15.83 12.24 -8.43
N GLU A 47 -16.16 12.11 -9.72
CA GLU A 47 -15.51 11.20 -10.66
C GLU A 47 -14.03 11.51 -10.94
N TYR A 48 -13.54 12.70 -10.55
CA TYR A 48 -12.15 13.12 -10.70
C TYR A 48 -11.38 13.18 -9.38
N ARG A 49 -12.03 12.87 -8.25
CA ARG A 49 -11.42 12.93 -6.92
C ARG A 49 -10.94 11.54 -6.47
N GLY A 50 -10.07 11.52 -5.46
CA GLY A 50 -9.54 10.28 -4.90
C GLY A 50 -10.64 9.39 -4.32
N THR A 51 -10.49 8.07 -4.53
CA THR A 51 -11.40 7.03 -4.06
C THR A 51 -10.59 5.91 -3.41
N PRO A 52 -10.32 5.96 -2.09
CA PRO A 52 -9.43 4.99 -1.45
C PRO A 52 -10.03 3.58 -1.44
N LEU A 53 -9.15 2.58 -1.30
CA LEU A 53 -9.56 1.25 -0.85
C LEU A 53 -9.95 1.33 0.63
N TRP A 54 -11.21 1.04 0.91
CA TRP A 54 -11.77 1.09 2.26
C TRP A 54 -11.86 -0.32 2.83
N SER A 55 -10.90 -0.61 3.72
CA SER A 55 -10.71 -1.91 4.34
C SER A 55 -11.87 -2.27 5.28
N TRP A 56 -12.75 -3.16 4.83
CA TRP A 56 -13.77 -3.81 5.64
C TRP A 56 -13.15 -5.02 6.33
N ASN A 57 -13.06 -4.94 7.65
CA ASN A 57 -12.54 -5.98 8.54
C ASN A 57 -13.37 -6.03 9.83
N LYS A 58 -13.07 -6.99 10.72
CA LYS A 58 -13.83 -7.29 11.93
C LYS A 58 -15.31 -7.54 11.62
N LYS A 59 -16.16 -7.47 12.64
CA LYS A 59 -17.62 -7.45 12.48
C LYS A 59 -18.00 -6.07 11.95
N LEU A 60 -18.75 -6.02 10.85
CA LEU A 60 -19.16 -4.76 10.26
C LEU A 60 -20.26 -4.12 11.11
N ASP A 61 -20.08 -2.85 11.43
CA ASP A 61 -21.05 -2.04 12.17
C ASP A 61 -21.59 -0.94 11.25
N LEU A 62 -22.91 -0.93 11.04
CA LEU A 62 -23.52 -0.03 10.05
C LEU A 62 -23.30 1.45 10.39
N ASP A 63 -23.47 1.83 11.65
CA ASP A 63 -23.36 3.23 12.06
C ASP A 63 -21.91 3.73 11.90
N GLN A 64 -20.93 2.88 12.24
CA GLN A 64 -19.52 3.15 12.00
C GLN A 64 -19.23 3.31 10.50
N LEU A 65 -19.76 2.43 9.65
CA LEU A 65 -19.58 2.49 8.20
C LEU A 65 -20.13 3.80 7.63
N LEU A 66 -21.35 4.18 8.00
CA LEU A 66 -21.99 5.42 7.53
C LEU A 66 -21.23 6.67 8.00
N ARG A 67 -20.75 6.67 9.24
CA ARG A 67 -19.91 7.76 9.77
C ARG A 67 -18.58 7.88 9.03
N GLN A 68 -17.94 6.76 8.68
CA GLN A 68 -16.69 6.78 7.91
C GLN A 68 -16.91 7.37 6.50
N ILE A 69 -18.05 7.10 5.86
CA ILE A 69 -18.41 7.74 4.58
C ILE A 69 -18.54 9.27 4.76
N ASP A 70 -19.15 9.71 5.86
CA ASP A 70 -19.29 11.15 6.16
C ASP A 70 -17.93 11.82 6.34
N HIS A 71 -16.99 11.16 7.03
CA HIS A 71 -15.62 11.67 7.14
C HIS A 71 -14.90 11.72 5.79
N MET A 72 -15.08 10.70 4.93
CA MET A 72 -14.48 10.71 3.58
C MET A 72 -15.01 11.86 2.72
N GLU A 73 -16.31 12.17 2.81
CA GLU A 73 -16.92 13.32 2.15
C GLU A 73 -16.34 14.64 2.68
N GLU A 74 -16.24 14.79 4.00
CA GLU A 74 -15.65 15.97 4.65
C GLU A 74 -14.19 16.19 4.23
N MET A 75 -13.42 15.11 4.07
CA MET A 75 -12.06 15.13 3.54
C MET A 75 -11.98 15.48 2.05
N GLY A 76 -13.13 15.56 1.36
CA GLY A 76 -13.23 15.91 -0.06
C GLY A 76 -12.98 14.73 -1.00
N LEU A 77 -13.07 13.48 -0.54
CA LEU A 77 -12.95 12.31 -1.41
C LEU A 77 -14.18 12.18 -2.34
N GLY A 78 -13.97 11.62 -3.53
CA GLY A 78 -15.05 11.45 -4.52
C GLY A 78 -15.89 10.20 -4.29
N GLY A 79 -15.44 9.32 -3.42
CA GLY A 79 -16.01 7.98 -3.26
C GLY A 79 -15.07 7.06 -2.50
N PHE A 80 -15.36 5.77 -2.56
CA PHE A 80 -14.62 4.72 -1.84
C PHE A 80 -14.81 3.36 -2.51
N HIS A 81 -13.86 2.46 -2.33
CA HIS A 81 -13.98 1.05 -2.73
C HIS A 81 -14.24 0.19 -1.49
N MET A 82 -15.43 -0.41 -1.39
CA MET A 82 -15.77 -1.33 -0.30
C MET A 82 -14.97 -2.63 -0.47
N HIS A 83 -13.88 -2.78 0.29
CA HIS A 83 -12.89 -3.85 0.08
C HIS A 83 -12.82 -4.77 1.29
N SER A 84 -13.23 -6.03 1.14
CA SER A 84 -12.99 -7.05 2.18
C SER A 84 -11.49 -7.24 2.40
N ARG A 85 -11.04 -7.12 3.65
CA ARG A 85 -9.64 -7.29 4.05
C ARG A 85 -9.49 -8.36 5.12
N VAL A 86 -8.23 -8.74 5.38
CA VAL A 86 -7.86 -9.71 6.41
C VAL A 86 -8.53 -9.35 7.74
N GLY A 87 -9.19 -10.32 8.36
CA GLY A 87 -9.85 -10.16 9.66
C GLY A 87 -11.35 -9.87 9.57
N LEU A 88 -11.99 -9.99 8.41
CA LEU A 88 -13.43 -9.83 8.27
C LEU A 88 -14.17 -10.95 9.02
N ASP A 89 -15.07 -10.58 9.92
CA ASP A 89 -15.91 -11.49 10.73
C ASP A 89 -17.37 -11.52 10.25
N THR A 90 -17.73 -10.64 9.32
CA THR A 90 -19.00 -10.70 8.59
C THR A 90 -18.83 -11.62 7.39
N GLU A 91 -19.75 -12.56 7.17
CA GLU A 91 -19.65 -13.51 6.06
C GLU A 91 -19.58 -12.79 4.71
N TYR A 92 -18.50 -13.03 3.96
CA TYR A 92 -18.30 -12.45 2.63
C TYR A 92 -19.41 -12.90 1.68
N MET A 93 -20.00 -11.97 0.94
CA MET A 93 -21.16 -12.20 0.05
C MET A 93 -22.44 -12.70 0.75
N GLY A 94 -22.46 -12.76 2.09
CA GLY A 94 -23.64 -13.11 2.88
C GLY A 94 -24.71 -12.01 2.89
N GLU A 95 -25.89 -12.32 3.45
CA GLU A 95 -27.02 -11.39 3.50
C GLU A 95 -26.69 -10.10 4.25
N GLU A 96 -25.98 -10.20 5.38
CA GLU A 96 -25.55 -9.05 6.17
C GLU A 96 -24.55 -8.18 5.40
N PHE A 97 -23.56 -8.78 4.75
CA PHE A 97 -22.60 -8.07 3.92
C PHE A 97 -23.30 -7.29 2.79
N MET A 98 -24.24 -7.93 2.09
CA MET A 98 -25.03 -7.30 1.04
C MET A 98 -25.92 -6.16 1.56
N HIS A 99 -26.45 -6.30 2.79
CA HIS A 99 -27.18 -5.23 3.46
C HIS A 99 -26.28 -4.01 3.70
N MET A 100 -25.06 -4.22 4.21
CA MET A 100 -24.08 -3.15 4.44
C MET A 100 -23.71 -2.44 3.13
N VAL A 101 -23.44 -3.20 2.06
CA VAL A 101 -23.13 -2.66 0.72
C VAL A 101 -24.27 -1.77 0.23
N LYS A 102 -25.51 -2.26 0.28
CA LYS A 102 -26.68 -1.48 -0.12
C LYS A 102 -26.78 -0.17 0.65
N LYS A 103 -26.60 -0.20 1.97
CA LYS A 103 -26.67 1.00 2.82
C LYS A 103 -25.57 2.01 2.52
N CYS A 104 -24.36 1.54 2.26
CA CYS A 104 -23.24 2.39 1.87
C CYS A 104 -23.47 3.06 0.51
N VAL A 105 -24.06 2.34 -0.45
CA VAL A 105 -24.44 2.89 -1.77
C VAL A 105 -25.56 3.94 -1.62
N GLU A 106 -26.57 3.68 -0.79
CA GLU A 106 -27.63 4.65 -0.48
C GLU A 106 -27.01 5.95 0.09
N ARG A 107 -26.08 5.83 1.04
CA ARG A 107 -25.39 6.99 1.64
C ARG A 107 -24.50 7.74 0.65
N ALA A 108 -23.74 7.03 -0.18
CA ALA A 108 -22.93 7.65 -1.22
C ALA A 108 -23.79 8.48 -2.20
N LYS A 109 -24.96 7.95 -2.59
CA LYS A 109 -25.91 8.67 -3.44
C LYS A 109 -26.40 9.97 -2.79
N GLU A 110 -26.79 9.92 -1.51
CA GLU A 110 -27.22 11.11 -0.76
C GLU A 110 -26.14 12.21 -0.74
N LYS A 111 -24.87 11.78 -0.66
CA LYS A 111 -23.70 12.65 -0.58
C LYS A 111 -23.13 13.07 -1.93
N GLY A 112 -23.65 12.55 -3.04
CA GLY A 112 -23.07 12.78 -4.37
C GLY A 112 -21.68 12.15 -4.56
N MET A 113 -21.37 11.11 -3.80
CA MET A 113 -20.14 10.31 -3.90
C MET A 113 -20.37 9.06 -4.76
N LEU A 114 -19.28 8.41 -5.17
CA LEU A 114 -19.28 7.15 -5.89
C LEU A 114 -18.93 5.98 -4.96
N ALA A 115 -19.74 4.93 -4.99
CA ALA A 115 -19.54 3.72 -4.21
C ALA A 115 -19.01 2.62 -5.13
N TRP A 116 -17.70 2.45 -5.16
CA TRP A 116 -17.04 1.44 -5.97
C TRP A 116 -17.10 0.09 -5.25
N LEU A 117 -17.42 -0.96 -6.00
CA LEU A 117 -17.39 -2.33 -5.49
C LEU A 117 -16.01 -2.93 -5.76
N TYR A 118 -15.61 -3.85 -4.89
CA TYR A 118 -14.42 -4.69 -5.07
C TYR A 118 -14.90 -6.13 -5.17
N ASP A 119 -14.35 -6.90 -6.11
CA ASP A 119 -14.94 -8.20 -6.49
C ASP A 119 -14.41 -9.43 -5.77
N GLU A 120 -13.47 -9.23 -4.84
CA GLU A 120 -12.76 -10.30 -4.17
C GLU A 120 -12.67 -10.14 -2.65
N ASP A 121 -12.60 -11.27 -1.95
CA ASP A 121 -12.19 -11.34 -0.56
C ASP A 121 -10.65 -11.25 -0.49
N ARG A 122 -10.15 -10.07 -0.11
CA ARG A 122 -8.73 -9.66 -0.21
C ARG A 122 -8.31 -9.46 -1.67
N TRP A 123 -7.52 -10.37 -2.24
CA TRP A 123 -6.99 -10.37 -3.61
C TRP A 123 -6.35 -11.74 -3.83
N PRO A 124 -5.92 -12.15 -5.04
CA PRO A 124 -6.28 -11.63 -6.36
C PRO A 124 -7.70 -12.07 -6.79
N SER A 125 -8.31 -11.29 -7.68
CA SER A 125 -9.67 -11.50 -8.14
C SER A 125 -9.87 -12.81 -8.90
N GLY A 126 -11.07 -13.39 -8.72
CA GLY A 126 -11.59 -14.53 -9.46
C GLY A 126 -11.98 -15.72 -8.58
N ALA A 127 -11.46 -15.81 -7.35
CA ALA A 127 -11.73 -16.92 -6.45
C ALA A 127 -13.01 -16.73 -5.61
N ALA A 128 -13.46 -15.48 -5.43
CA ALA A 128 -14.56 -15.09 -4.52
C ALA A 128 -14.36 -15.65 -3.10
N GLY A 129 -13.19 -15.44 -2.51
CA GLY A 129 -12.80 -15.98 -1.21
C GLY A 129 -12.68 -17.50 -1.19
N GLY A 130 -12.46 -18.12 -2.36
CA GLY A 130 -12.40 -19.57 -2.55
C GLY A 130 -13.74 -20.24 -2.88
N LEU A 131 -14.85 -19.49 -2.90
CA LEU A 131 -16.19 -20.03 -3.15
C LEU A 131 -16.34 -20.64 -4.55
N VAL A 132 -15.59 -20.16 -5.55
CA VAL A 132 -15.66 -20.69 -6.92
C VAL A 132 -15.15 -22.13 -6.99
N THR A 133 -14.12 -22.48 -6.24
CA THR A 133 -13.41 -23.77 -6.34
C THR A 133 -13.74 -24.76 -5.23
N LYS A 134 -14.46 -24.32 -4.19
CA LYS A 134 -14.75 -25.09 -2.95
C LYS A 134 -15.33 -26.48 -3.22
N GLU A 135 -16.21 -26.59 -4.22
CA GLU A 135 -16.93 -27.83 -4.55
C GLU A 135 -16.66 -28.33 -5.98
N GLU A 136 -15.82 -27.62 -6.74
CA GLU A 136 -15.66 -27.79 -8.18
C GLU A 136 -14.17 -27.86 -8.57
N ASP A 137 -13.56 -29.04 -8.45
CA ASP A 137 -12.15 -29.31 -8.77
C ASP A 137 -11.75 -28.88 -10.20
N GLN A 138 -12.71 -28.90 -11.13
CA GLN A 138 -12.50 -28.49 -12.52
C GLN A 138 -12.23 -26.99 -12.69
N PHE A 139 -12.61 -26.14 -11.72
CA PHE A 139 -12.41 -24.69 -11.77
C PHE A 139 -11.11 -24.24 -11.11
N ARG A 140 -10.31 -25.16 -10.56
CA ARG A 140 -9.01 -24.83 -9.94
C ARG A 140 -8.00 -24.45 -11.01
N SER A 141 -7.20 -23.42 -10.72
CA SER A 141 -6.07 -23.03 -11.56
C SER A 141 -5.13 -24.21 -11.74
N ARG A 142 -4.67 -24.42 -12.97
CA ARG A 142 -3.75 -25.50 -13.34
C ARG A 142 -2.49 -24.92 -13.92
N HIS A 143 -1.39 -25.58 -13.62
CA HIS A 143 -0.09 -25.27 -14.19
C HIS A 143 0.63 -26.54 -14.60
N MET A 144 1.59 -26.37 -15.51
CA MET A 144 2.46 -27.45 -15.93
C MET A 144 3.78 -27.32 -15.19
N LEU A 145 4.08 -28.31 -14.35
CA LEU A 145 5.37 -28.46 -13.71
C LEU A 145 6.27 -29.30 -14.60
N ILE A 146 7.42 -28.76 -14.99
CA ILE A 146 8.49 -29.52 -15.66
C ILE A 146 9.65 -29.67 -14.69
N THR A 147 10.04 -30.91 -14.39
CA THR A 147 10.97 -31.22 -13.29
C THR A 147 11.82 -32.46 -13.59
N PRO A 148 13.08 -32.52 -13.13
CA PRO A 148 13.89 -33.74 -13.26
C PRO A 148 13.58 -34.78 -12.17
N TRP A 149 12.69 -34.47 -11.21
CA TRP A 149 12.35 -35.36 -10.10
C TRP A 149 10.91 -35.85 -10.18
N LYS A 150 10.70 -37.13 -9.88
CA LYS A 150 9.36 -37.68 -9.70
C LYS A 150 8.68 -37.09 -8.47
N TYR A 151 7.35 -37.20 -8.41
CA TYR A 151 6.65 -37.00 -7.15
C TYR A 151 7.18 -37.96 -6.08
N GLY A 152 7.35 -37.44 -4.85
CA GLY A 152 7.91 -38.18 -3.72
C GLY A 152 9.39 -38.57 -3.82
N ASP A 153 10.17 -38.03 -4.76
CA ASP A 153 11.61 -38.33 -4.88
C ASP A 153 12.38 -37.77 -3.67
N PRO A 154 13.00 -38.62 -2.83
CA PRO A 154 13.70 -38.18 -1.62
C PRO A 154 15.01 -37.43 -1.92
N ASN A 155 15.51 -37.47 -3.16
CA ASN A 155 16.74 -36.79 -3.57
C ASN A 155 16.48 -35.38 -4.15
N ARG A 156 15.21 -34.93 -4.18
CA ARG A 156 14.91 -33.55 -4.54
C ARG A 156 15.46 -32.63 -3.44
N PRO A 157 16.32 -31.66 -3.78
CA PRO A 157 16.81 -30.70 -2.79
C PRO A 157 15.65 -29.84 -2.28
N ASP A 158 15.68 -29.48 -1.00
CA ASP A 158 14.80 -28.46 -0.43
C ASP A 158 15.08 -27.14 -1.16
N GLN A 159 14.21 -26.82 -2.12
CA GLN A 159 14.17 -25.48 -2.69
C GLN A 159 13.32 -24.67 -1.73
N ALA A 160 13.88 -23.61 -1.14
CA ALA A 160 13.09 -22.64 -0.39
C ALA A 160 11.95 -22.21 -1.32
N GLU A 161 10.75 -22.73 -1.07
CA GLU A 161 9.60 -22.38 -1.88
C GLU A 161 9.37 -20.89 -1.65
N GLU A 162 9.43 -20.09 -2.72
CA GLU A 162 8.85 -18.74 -2.74
C GLU A 162 7.32 -18.90 -2.69
N ASN A 163 6.81 -19.56 -1.65
CA ASN A 163 5.42 -19.88 -1.46
C ASN A 163 4.74 -18.62 -0.91
N HIS A 164 4.56 -17.65 -1.80
CA HIS A 164 3.79 -16.46 -1.51
C HIS A 164 2.30 -16.85 -1.55
N SER A 165 1.82 -17.44 -0.45
CA SER A 165 0.44 -17.93 -0.27
C SER A 165 -0.67 -16.93 -0.65
N CYS A 166 -0.33 -15.64 -0.74
CA CYS A 166 -1.18 -14.52 -1.11
C CYS A 166 -1.18 -14.13 -2.60
N SER A 167 -0.32 -14.72 -3.44
CA SER A 167 -0.07 -14.27 -4.84
C SER A 167 -0.55 -15.23 -5.93
N ALA A 168 -1.13 -16.38 -5.55
CA ALA A 168 -1.50 -17.47 -6.45
C ALA A 168 -0.37 -17.95 -7.40
N VAL A 169 0.89 -17.66 -7.08
CA VAL A 169 2.07 -18.16 -7.79
C VAL A 169 2.04 -19.68 -7.83
N ALA A 170 2.45 -20.27 -8.95
CA ALA A 170 2.51 -21.72 -9.11
C ALA A 170 3.57 -22.32 -8.17
N SER A 171 3.15 -23.27 -7.34
CA SER A 171 4.01 -24.08 -6.49
C SER A 171 3.82 -25.56 -6.79
N ARG A 172 4.90 -26.33 -6.56
CA ARG A 172 4.85 -27.78 -6.71
C ARG A 172 3.97 -28.36 -5.61
N SER A 173 2.87 -28.98 -5.99
CA SER A 173 1.89 -29.49 -5.02
C SER A 173 1.88 -31.01 -4.88
N GLU A 174 2.35 -31.71 -5.91
CA GLU A 174 2.20 -33.17 -6.04
C GLU A 174 0.74 -33.67 -6.02
N LEU A 175 -0.22 -32.76 -6.25
CA LEU A 175 -1.67 -33.04 -6.32
C LEU A 175 -2.16 -33.31 -7.75
N GLY A 176 -1.23 -33.32 -8.72
CA GLY A 176 -1.52 -33.45 -10.14
C GLY A 176 -1.42 -34.86 -10.70
N PHE A 177 -1.23 -34.93 -12.01
CA PHE A 177 -0.94 -36.18 -12.72
C PHE A 177 0.21 -36.00 -13.69
N LEU A 178 0.94 -37.09 -13.95
CA LEU A 178 2.01 -37.12 -14.94
C LEU A 178 1.40 -37.02 -16.34
N ALA A 179 1.70 -35.95 -17.06
CA ALA A 179 1.23 -35.73 -18.42
C ALA A 179 2.16 -36.35 -19.46
N ALA A 180 3.47 -36.26 -19.23
CA ALA A 180 4.48 -36.82 -20.12
C ALA A 180 5.83 -36.98 -19.43
N ARG A 181 6.67 -37.86 -20.00
CA ARG A 181 8.11 -37.93 -19.73
C ARG A 181 8.86 -37.52 -20.99
N TYR A 182 9.98 -36.83 -20.81
CA TYR A 182 10.84 -36.36 -21.89
C TYR A 182 12.28 -36.80 -21.65
N SER A 183 12.90 -37.36 -22.69
CA SER A 183 14.36 -37.44 -22.78
C SER A 183 14.87 -36.05 -23.12
N ILE A 184 15.63 -35.44 -22.20
CA ILE A 184 16.34 -34.18 -22.42
C ILE A 184 17.81 -34.46 -22.14
N ILE A 185 18.55 -34.76 -23.21
CA ILE A 185 19.99 -34.98 -23.15
C ILE A 185 20.66 -33.75 -23.70
N LEU A 186 21.54 -33.17 -22.89
CA LEU A 186 22.40 -32.06 -23.28
C LEU A 186 23.80 -32.59 -23.57
N ASP A 187 24.52 -31.98 -24.52
CA ASP A 187 25.96 -32.20 -24.66
C ASP A 187 26.73 -31.52 -23.53
N LYS A 188 28.04 -31.74 -23.51
CA LYS A 188 28.95 -31.14 -22.52
C LYS A 188 28.94 -29.61 -22.51
N ASP A 189 28.58 -29.00 -23.65
CA ASP A 189 28.57 -27.54 -23.82
C ASP A 189 27.15 -26.99 -23.60
N GLY A 190 26.24 -27.80 -23.03
CA GLY A 190 24.88 -27.45 -22.61
C GLY A 190 23.79 -27.49 -23.69
N PHE A 191 24.08 -27.89 -24.94
CA PHE A 191 23.07 -27.90 -26.01
C PHE A 191 22.21 -29.15 -26.05
N LEU A 192 20.94 -28.99 -26.44
CA LEU A 192 20.00 -30.09 -26.65
C LEU A 192 20.49 -31.04 -27.76
N VAL A 193 20.95 -32.23 -27.36
CA VAL A 193 21.28 -33.35 -28.24
C VAL A 193 20.03 -34.16 -28.55
N GLU A 194 19.21 -34.40 -27.53
CA GLU A 194 17.97 -35.14 -27.65
C GLU A 194 16.88 -34.44 -26.85
N GLY A 195 15.76 -34.15 -27.51
CA GLY A 195 14.53 -33.65 -26.91
C GLY A 195 13.36 -34.41 -27.48
N ARG A 196 12.97 -35.53 -26.86
CA ARG A 196 11.81 -36.32 -27.31
C ARG A 196 10.94 -36.75 -26.15
N ARG A 197 9.66 -36.94 -26.44
CA ARG A 197 8.73 -37.57 -25.49
C ARG A 197 9.04 -39.07 -25.42
N LEU A 198 9.06 -39.61 -24.20
CA LEU A 198 9.19 -41.05 -23.94
C LEU A 198 7.81 -41.71 -23.95
N GLU A 199 7.76 -42.95 -24.41
CA GLU A 199 6.58 -43.82 -24.25
C GLU A 199 6.45 -44.29 -22.80
N ASP A 200 5.24 -44.61 -22.34
CA ASP A 200 4.98 -45.02 -20.95
C ASP A 200 5.70 -46.32 -20.57
N SER A 201 6.08 -47.15 -21.54
CA SER A 201 6.82 -48.40 -21.35
C SER A 201 8.34 -48.25 -21.25
N GLU A 202 8.91 -47.10 -21.60
CA GLU A 202 10.35 -46.88 -21.53
C GLU A 202 10.82 -46.73 -20.08
N GLU A 203 11.95 -47.35 -19.72
CA GLU A 203 12.55 -47.20 -18.38
C GLU A 203 13.15 -45.80 -18.20
N ASP A 204 13.20 -45.31 -16.97
CA ASP A 204 13.82 -44.02 -16.68
C ASP A 204 15.35 -44.14 -16.68
N PHE A 205 16.00 -43.08 -17.14
CA PHE A 205 17.44 -42.95 -17.20
C PHE A 205 17.88 -41.52 -16.84
N GLU A 206 19.19 -41.29 -16.78
CA GLU A 206 19.73 -39.96 -16.52
C GLU A 206 19.43 -39.01 -17.69
N GLY A 207 18.68 -37.94 -17.44
CA GLY A 207 18.21 -37.00 -18.47
C GLY A 207 16.69 -37.05 -18.70
N VAL A 208 15.95 -37.90 -17.97
CA VAL A 208 14.50 -37.86 -17.98
C VAL A 208 13.97 -36.65 -17.20
N TRP A 209 13.10 -35.90 -17.86
CA TRP A 209 12.29 -34.84 -17.26
C TRP A 209 10.82 -35.22 -17.28
N TYR A 210 10.14 -34.93 -16.19
CA TYR A 210 8.73 -35.21 -15.98
C TYR A 210 7.94 -33.91 -16.16
N ALA A 211 6.88 -33.98 -16.96
CA ALA A 211 5.89 -32.92 -17.07
C ALA A 211 4.62 -33.36 -16.35
N TYR A 212 4.29 -32.68 -15.26
CA TYR A 212 3.05 -32.86 -14.51
C TYR A 212 2.08 -31.72 -14.83
N VAL A 213 0.79 -32.03 -14.86
CA VAL A 213 -0.27 -31.02 -14.78
C VAL A 213 -0.84 -31.10 -13.38
N GLU A 214 -0.74 -30.00 -12.64
CA GLU A 214 -1.13 -29.96 -11.24
C GLU A 214 -1.83 -28.64 -10.90
N THR A 215 -2.46 -28.59 -9.73
CA THR A 215 -3.03 -27.36 -9.15
C THR A 215 -2.14 -26.90 -8.00
N ASN A 216 -2.23 -25.65 -7.58
CA ASN A 216 -1.66 -25.23 -6.30
C ASN A 216 -2.27 -26.02 -5.12
N PRO A 217 -1.58 -26.12 -3.96
CA PRO A 217 -2.20 -26.60 -2.74
C PRO A 217 -3.31 -25.63 -2.27
N PRO A 218 -4.25 -26.10 -1.42
CA PRO A 218 -5.23 -25.20 -0.80
C PRO A 218 -4.50 -24.16 0.05
N SER A 219 -5.04 -22.95 0.11
CA SER A 219 -4.45 -21.83 0.85
C SER A 219 -5.47 -21.19 1.79
N GLU A 220 -4.99 -20.86 2.98
CA GLU A 220 -5.70 -20.06 3.98
C GLU A 220 -6.11 -18.70 3.43
N TRP A 221 -5.34 -18.18 2.48
CA TRP A 221 -5.65 -16.95 1.76
C TRP A 221 -6.94 -17.02 0.95
N PHE A 222 -7.31 -18.22 0.48
CA PHE A 222 -8.59 -18.51 -0.18
C PHE A 222 -9.52 -19.29 0.76
N ASN A 223 -9.44 -19.01 2.07
CA ASN A 223 -10.29 -19.60 3.11
C ASN A 223 -10.24 -21.14 3.13
N GLY A 224 -9.05 -21.71 2.89
CA GLY A 224 -8.81 -23.15 2.84
C GLY A 224 -9.13 -23.80 1.50
N ALA A 225 -9.51 -23.02 0.48
CA ALA A 225 -9.78 -23.48 -0.87
C ALA A 225 -8.62 -23.16 -1.83
N TYR A 226 -8.90 -23.19 -3.14
CA TYR A 226 -7.91 -23.06 -4.22
C TYR A 226 -8.14 -21.80 -5.03
N TYR A 227 -7.08 -21.28 -5.65
CA TYR A 227 -7.23 -20.24 -6.67
C TYR A 227 -7.89 -20.79 -7.94
N VAL A 228 -8.60 -19.92 -8.65
CA VAL A 228 -9.44 -20.25 -9.81
C VAL A 228 -8.64 -20.29 -11.12
N ASP A 229 -9.08 -21.09 -12.08
CA ASP A 229 -8.66 -20.99 -13.49
C ASP A 229 -9.35 -19.79 -14.15
N THR A 230 -8.66 -18.65 -14.16
CA THR A 230 -9.13 -17.39 -14.77
C THR A 230 -9.32 -17.47 -16.29
N LEU A 231 -8.81 -18.54 -16.94
CA LEU A 231 -8.97 -18.77 -18.38
C LEU A 231 -10.19 -19.65 -18.71
N SER A 232 -10.83 -20.24 -17.70
CA SER A 232 -12.02 -21.07 -17.86
C SER A 232 -13.29 -20.22 -17.85
N ALA A 233 -13.95 -20.10 -19.01
CA ALA A 233 -15.20 -19.34 -19.12
C ALA A 233 -16.31 -19.84 -18.17
N PRO A 234 -16.53 -21.16 -17.97
CA PRO A 234 -17.46 -21.65 -16.95
C PRO A 234 -17.08 -21.26 -15.51
N ALA A 235 -15.79 -21.27 -15.18
CA ALA A 235 -15.32 -20.86 -13.85
C ALA A 235 -15.56 -19.35 -13.63
N MET A 236 -15.29 -18.52 -14.64
CA MET A 236 -15.55 -17.09 -14.57
C MET A 236 -17.04 -16.76 -14.57
N GLN A 237 -17.87 -17.54 -15.25
CA GLN A 237 -19.32 -17.40 -15.12
C GLN A 237 -19.77 -17.70 -13.69
N ARG A 238 -19.23 -18.75 -13.07
CA ARG A 238 -19.50 -19.07 -11.67
C ARG A 238 -19.07 -17.94 -10.73
N PHE A 239 -17.92 -17.30 -10.99
CA PHE A 239 -17.48 -16.11 -10.26
C PHE A 239 -18.48 -14.95 -10.40
N VAL A 240 -18.90 -14.62 -11.63
CA VAL A 240 -19.91 -13.57 -11.91
C VAL A 240 -21.23 -13.84 -11.17
N ASP A 241 -21.69 -15.10 -11.16
CA ASP A 241 -22.92 -15.52 -10.49
C ASP A 241 -22.82 -15.40 -8.95
N LEU A 242 -21.61 -15.55 -8.40
CA LEU A 242 -21.33 -15.46 -6.96
C LEU A 242 -21.03 -14.05 -6.47
N THR A 243 -20.63 -13.13 -7.35
CA THR A 243 -20.20 -11.78 -6.96
C THR A 243 -21.04 -10.69 -7.65
N TYR A 244 -20.93 -10.55 -8.97
CA TYR A 244 -21.53 -9.44 -9.72
C TYR A 244 -23.06 -9.47 -9.73
N GLU A 245 -23.66 -10.64 -9.92
CA GLU A 245 -25.13 -10.76 -9.91
C GLU A 245 -25.73 -10.48 -8.51
N PRO A 246 -25.17 -11.00 -7.40
CA PRO A 246 -25.56 -10.59 -6.05
C PRO A 246 -25.43 -9.09 -5.80
N TYR A 247 -24.31 -8.46 -6.19
CA TYR A 247 -24.15 -7.02 -6.07
C TYR A 247 -25.20 -6.24 -6.83
N LYS A 248 -25.39 -6.56 -8.11
CA LYS A 248 -26.40 -5.94 -8.99
C LYS A 248 -27.80 -6.09 -8.42
N LYS A 249 -28.13 -7.26 -7.87
CA LYS A 249 -29.41 -7.50 -7.18
C LYS A 249 -29.55 -6.63 -5.92
N ALA A 250 -28.50 -6.48 -5.13
CA ALA A 250 -28.51 -5.73 -3.88
C ALA A 250 -28.68 -4.22 -4.10
N VAL A 251 -27.95 -3.64 -5.06
CA VAL A 251 -27.92 -2.19 -5.31
C VAL A 251 -28.95 -1.72 -6.36
N GLY A 252 -29.49 -2.65 -7.15
CA GLY A 252 -30.59 -2.41 -8.08
C GLY A 252 -30.32 -1.30 -9.10
N SER A 253 -31.16 -0.27 -9.12
CA SER A 253 -31.12 0.81 -10.12
C SER A 253 -29.91 1.74 -10.01
N GLU A 254 -29.11 1.60 -8.95
CA GLU A 254 -27.87 2.36 -8.73
C GLU A 254 -26.65 1.71 -9.41
N PHE A 255 -26.77 0.47 -9.89
CA PHE A 255 -25.74 -0.20 -10.67
C PHE A 255 -25.52 0.54 -12.00
N GLY A 256 -24.28 0.96 -12.27
CA GLY A 256 -23.92 1.81 -13.41
C GLY A 256 -24.21 3.30 -13.20
N LYS A 257 -24.59 3.73 -11.99
CA LYS A 257 -24.79 5.14 -11.60
C LYS A 257 -23.90 5.48 -10.41
N THR A 258 -24.44 5.41 -9.19
CA THR A 258 -23.71 5.59 -7.93
C THR A 258 -22.64 4.52 -7.77
N VAL A 259 -22.86 3.33 -8.32
CA VAL A 259 -21.86 2.27 -8.48
C VAL A 259 -21.38 2.26 -9.93
N PRO A 260 -20.34 3.01 -10.29
CA PRO A 260 -19.95 3.20 -11.70
C PRO A 260 -19.25 1.96 -12.28
N ALA A 261 -18.48 1.24 -11.46
CA ALA A 261 -17.77 0.03 -11.85
C ALA A 261 -17.44 -0.84 -10.62
N ILE A 262 -16.92 -2.02 -10.92
CA ILE A 262 -16.35 -2.96 -9.97
C ILE A 262 -14.86 -3.05 -10.26
N PHE A 263 -14.04 -2.91 -9.23
CA PHE A 263 -12.59 -3.05 -9.32
C PHE A 263 -12.21 -4.53 -9.30
N THR A 264 -11.34 -4.93 -10.23
CA THR A 264 -10.79 -6.28 -10.35
C THR A 264 -9.28 -6.20 -10.21
N ASP A 265 -8.71 -6.97 -9.29
CA ASP A 265 -7.35 -6.81 -8.80
C ASP A 265 -6.48 -8.02 -9.13
N GLU A 266 -5.48 -7.79 -9.97
CA GLU A 266 -4.44 -8.75 -10.32
C GLU A 266 -4.93 -10.19 -10.60
N PRO A 267 -5.90 -10.44 -11.51
CA PRO A 267 -6.28 -11.81 -11.87
C PRO A 267 -5.03 -12.58 -12.32
N GLN A 268 -4.71 -13.64 -11.59
CA GLN A 268 -3.46 -14.37 -11.74
C GLN A 268 -3.60 -15.51 -12.76
N PHE A 269 -2.45 -15.87 -13.31
CA PHE A 269 -2.21 -17.14 -13.98
C PHE A 269 -0.78 -17.57 -13.61
N ALA A 270 -0.44 -18.85 -13.80
CA ALA A 270 0.87 -19.36 -13.41
C ALA A 270 2.02 -18.56 -14.07
N LEU A 271 2.78 -17.84 -13.23
CA LEU A 271 3.98 -17.12 -13.64
C LEU A 271 5.03 -18.11 -14.16
N LYS A 272 5.69 -17.71 -15.25
CA LYS A 272 6.59 -18.56 -16.03
C LYS A 272 8.03 -18.37 -15.55
N ASN A 273 8.73 -19.48 -15.30
CA ASN A 273 10.05 -19.51 -14.71
C ASN A 273 11.00 -20.33 -15.59
N GLN A 274 12.29 -20.01 -15.57
CA GLN A 274 13.30 -20.68 -16.39
C GLN A 274 14.46 -21.25 -15.55
N LEU A 275 15.23 -22.15 -16.17
CA LEU A 275 16.52 -22.55 -15.63
C LEU A 275 17.52 -21.38 -15.64
N LYS A 276 18.33 -21.27 -14.59
CA LYS A 276 19.41 -20.27 -14.52
C LYS A 276 20.65 -20.70 -15.32
N LEU A 277 20.84 -22.01 -15.46
CA LEU A 277 21.91 -22.72 -16.18
C LEU A 277 21.24 -23.91 -16.90
N ALA A 278 21.69 -24.33 -18.07
CA ALA A 278 21.03 -25.38 -18.88
C ALA A 278 21.05 -26.81 -18.28
N HIS A 279 22.11 -27.24 -17.59
CA HIS A 279 22.27 -28.40 -16.73
C HIS A 279 21.70 -28.14 -15.33
N GLY A 280 21.29 -26.91 -15.04
CA GLY A 280 20.61 -26.58 -13.80
C GLY A 280 19.34 -27.43 -13.63
N LYS A 281 19.19 -28.06 -12.47
CA LYS A 281 18.00 -28.84 -12.12
C LYS A 281 17.12 -28.01 -11.18
N ARG A 282 15.91 -27.67 -11.61
CA ARG A 282 14.84 -27.06 -10.79
C ARG A 282 13.48 -27.31 -11.42
N ASP A 283 12.43 -26.99 -10.68
CA ASP A 283 11.07 -26.93 -11.22
C ASP A 283 10.93 -25.69 -12.17
N ILE A 284 10.31 -25.90 -13.34
CA ILE A 284 10.24 -24.93 -14.46
C ILE A 284 8.79 -24.75 -14.96
N PHE A 285 8.46 -23.52 -15.42
CA PHE A 285 7.18 -23.14 -16.04
C PHE A 285 7.43 -22.34 -17.35
N LEU A 286 7.13 -22.85 -18.56
CA LEU A 286 7.76 -22.38 -19.83
C LEU A 286 6.99 -21.32 -20.70
N PRO A 287 7.67 -20.56 -21.63
CA PRO A 287 7.21 -19.24 -22.10
C PRO A 287 7.16 -18.89 -23.62
N GLY A 288 6.84 -17.61 -23.91
CA GLY A 288 6.70 -16.92 -25.22
C GLY A 288 7.82 -15.88 -25.55
N LYS A 289 7.49 -14.77 -26.25
CA LYS A 289 8.40 -13.90 -27.08
C LYS A 289 9.57 -13.17 -26.36
N VAL A 290 10.70 -12.95 -27.08
CA VAL A 290 12.03 -12.53 -26.57
C VAL A 290 12.65 -11.30 -27.30
N VAL A 291 13.39 -10.45 -26.57
CA VAL A 291 14.34 -9.41 -27.06
C VAL A 291 15.73 -9.69 -26.49
N VAL A 292 16.82 -9.47 -27.25
CA VAL A 292 18.21 -9.78 -26.83
C VAL A 292 19.04 -8.49 -26.73
N ALA A 293 19.51 -8.16 -25.53
CA ALA A 293 20.46 -7.07 -25.30
C ALA A 293 21.83 -7.65 -24.90
N GLY A 294 22.88 -7.36 -25.68
CA GLY A 294 24.21 -7.93 -25.55
C GLY A 294 24.63 -8.73 -26.78
N SER A 295 25.67 -9.55 -26.61
CA SER A 295 25.88 -10.66 -27.53
C SER A 295 24.72 -11.64 -27.41
N ASP A 296 24.45 -12.38 -28.49
CA ASP A 296 23.65 -13.61 -28.36
C ASP A 296 24.26 -14.44 -27.21
N PRO A 297 23.44 -15.15 -26.41
CA PRO A 297 23.96 -16.06 -25.39
C PRO A 297 24.96 -17.00 -26.07
N SER A 298 26.24 -16.81 -25.73
CA SER A 298 27.36 -17.54 -26.30
C SER A 298 27.80 -18.68 -25.41
N LEU A 299 27.15 -18.82 -24.25
CA LEU A 299 27.38 -19.87 -23.29
C LEU A 299 26.06 -20.61 -23.10
N VAL A 300 26.14 -21.92 -23.11
CA VAL A 300 25.10 -22.76 -22.52
C VAL A 300 25.81 -23.48 -21.37
N ASP A 301 25.24 -23.44 -20.17
CA ASP A 301 25.91 -23.94 -18.96
C ASP A 301 27.25 -23.33 -18.56
N VAL A 302 27.44 -22.03 -18.84
CA VAL A 302 28.71 -21.35 -18.58
C VAL A 302 29.85 -21.86 -19.46
N GLU A 303 29.57 -22.73 -20.45
CA GLU A 303 30.57 -23.25 -21.41
C GLU A 303 30.37 -22.66 -22.82
N PRO A 304 31.47 -22.35 -23.57
CA PRO A 304 31.43 -21.79 -24.92
C PRO A 304 30.60 -22.58 -25.93
N SER A 305 29.53 -21.94 -26.35
CA SER A 305 28.44 -22.38 -27.20
C SER A 305 28.68 -22.32 -28.73
N LEU A 306 28.93 -23.39 -29.53
CA LEU A 306 29.11 -23.25 -31.01
C LEU A 306 27.81 -22.99 -31.83
N HIS A 307 26.63 -23.06 -31.21
CA HIS A 307 25.33 -22.71 -31.80
C HIS A 307 24.72 -21.48 -31.12
N PRO A 308 24.32 -20.43 -31.87
CA PRO A 308 22.95 -20.41 -32.38
C PRO A 308 22.81 -19.76 -33.77
N LYS A 309 21.88 -20.25 -34.60
CA LYS A 309 21.32 -19.44 -35.70
C LYS A 309 19.81 -19.32 -35.55
N SER A 310 19.40 -18.11 -35.21
CA SER A 310 18.05 -17.53 -35.28
C SER A 310 17.07 -17.78 -34.12
N LEU A 311 17.35 -17.15 -32.97
CA LEU A 311 16.24 -16.56 -32.23
C LEU A 311 15.75 -15.33 -33.02
N SER A 312 14.48 -15.31 -33.42
CA SER A 312 13.88 -14.15 -34.11
C SER A 312 13.63 -13.02 -33.11
N ALA A 313 14.67 -12.24 -32.82
CA ALA A 313 14.66 -11.14 -31.87
C ALA A 313 15.45 -9.93 -32.39
N THR A 314 15.08 -8.73 -31.97
CA THR A 314 15.87 -7.51 -32.16
C THR A 314 17.08 -7.55 -31.22
N ARG A 315 18.26 -7.21 -31.75
CA ARG A 315 19.55 -7.29 -31.04
C ARG A 315 20.17 -5.90 -30.91
N VAL A 316 20.60 -5.56 -29.70
CA VAL A 316 21.33 -4.32 -29.38
C VAL A 316 22.47 -4.63 -28.42
N PRO A 317 23.61 -3.93 -28.40
CA PRO A 317 24.59 -4.07 -27.32
C PRO A 317 23.96 -3.88 -25.92
N PHE A 318 24.47 -4.57 -24.89
CA PHE A 318 23.93 -4.48 -23.53
C PHE A 318 24.45 -3.24 -22.82
N THR A 319 24.13 -2.09 -23.39
CA THR A 319 24.40 -0.80 -22.79
C THR A 319 23.09 -0.01 -22.77
N ARG A 320 22.90 0.76 -21.70
CA ARG A 320 21.77 1.70 -21.59
C ARG A 320 21.67 2.58 -22.85
N LEU A 321 22.81 3.01 -23.38
CA LEU A 321 22.89 3.88 -24.55
C LEU A 321 22.32 3.22 -25.81
N ASP A 322 22.72 1.98 -26.12
CA ASP A 322 22.32 1.32 -27.35
C ASP A 322 20.85 0.86 -27.31
N ILE A 323 20.38 0.41 -26.15
CA ILE A 323 18.96 0.11 -25.92
C ILE A 323 18.11 1.37 -26.13
N LEU A 324 18.49 2.49 -25.51
CA LEU A 324 17.74 3.74 -25.65
C LEU A 324 17.83 4.34 -27.05
N ARG A 325 18.94 4.11 -27.77
CA ARG A 325 19.12 4.54 -29.16
C ARG A 325 18.15 3.82 -30.09
N GLU A 326 17.97 2.52 -29.92
CA GLU A 326 17.00 1.76 -30.71
C GLU A 326 15.57 2.26 -30.47
N LEU A 327 15.26 2.58 -29.21
CA LEU A 327 13.97 3.14 -28.80
C LEU A 327 13.78 4.62 -29.18
N GLU A 328 14.80 5.30 -29.69
CA GLU A 328 14.72 6.74 -30.03
C GLU A 328 13.68 7.00 -31.13
N THR A 329 13.50 6.05 -32.04
CA THR A 329 12.54 6.18 -33.15
C THR A 329 11.09 6.30 -32.68
N VAL A 330 10.78 5.74 -31.51
CA VAL A 330 9.45 5.72 -30.88
C VAL A 330 9.37 6.64 -29.65
N ARG A 331 10.38 7.51 -29.43
CA ARG A 331 10.38 8.45 -28.31
C ARG A 331 9.56 9.70 -28.62
N ASP A 332 8.63 10.02 -27.70
CA ASP A 332 7.80 11.22 -27.79
C ASP A 332 8.26 12.35 -26.86
N VAL A 333 8.89 12.00 -25.74
CA VAL A 333 9.38 12.96 -24.75
C VAL A 333 10.83 12.64 -24.38
N LYS A 334 11.66 13.68 -24.37
CA LYS A 334 13.06 13.64 -23.97
C LYS A 334 13.31 14.66 -22.88
N VAL A 335 13.98 14.25 -21.82
CA VAL A 335 14.35 15.15 -20.71
C VAL A 335 15.83 15.02 -20.42
N VAL A 336 16.52 16.16 -20.49
CA VAL A 336 17.97 16.27 -20.29
C VAL A 336 18.21 17.21 -19.12
N LEU A 337 18.99 16.78 -18.14
CA LEU A 337 19.43 17.60 -17.02
C LEU A 337 20.34 18.73 -17.51
N ASP A 338 20.44 19.82 -16.75
CA ASP A 338 21.36 20.92 -17.07
C ASP A 338 22.84 20.47 -17.15
N THR A 339 23.17 19.32 -16.55
CA THR A 339 24.50 18.67 -16.68
C THR A 339 24.75 18.05 -18.06
N GLY A 340 23.73 17.98 -18.92
CA GLY A 340 23.78 17.30 -20.23
C GLY A 340 23.44 15.81 -20.17
N MET A 341 23.23 15.24 -18.98
CA MET A 341 22.82 13.84 -18.81
C MET A 341 21.31 13.65 -18.99
N GLU A 342 20.87 12.46 -19.39
CA GLU A 342 19.44 12.13 -19.39
C GLU A 342 18.88 12.04 -17.98
N ALA A 343 17.67 12.57 -17.77
CA ALA A 343 16.98 12.44 -16.50
C ALA A 343 16.49 10.98 -16.30
N ASP A 344 16.73 10.42 -15.12
CA ASP A 344 16.35 9.05 -14.74
C ASP A 344 15.43 8.98 -13.50
N LYS A 345 15.05 10.15 -12.96
CA LYS A 345 14.12 10.32 -11.83
C LYS A 345 12.84 11.05 -12.20
N LEU A 346 12.54 11.17 -13.48
CA LEU A 346 11.29 11.77 -13.96
C LEU A 346 10.42 10.70 -14.61
N LEU A 347 9.15 10.66 -14.23
CA LEU A 347 8.11 9.86 -14.87
C LEU A 347 7.20 10.79 -15.66
N TYR A 348 6.74 10.37 -16.83
CA TYR A 348 5.77 11.14 -17.61
C TYR A 348 4.63 10.27 -18.11
N GLN A 349 3.49 10.92 -18.37
CA GLN A 349 2.38 10.38 -19.12
C GLN A 349 1.98 11.41 -20.17
N MET A 350 1.85 10.98 -21.43
CA MET A 350 1.36 11.81 -22.52
C MET A 350 0.09 11.19 -23.10
N ARG A 351 -0.95 12.02 -23.31
CA ARG A 351 -2.22 11.61 -23.92
C ARG A 351 -2.52 12.52 -25.10
N ALA A 352 -3.04 11.94 -26.18
CA ALA A 352 -3.62 12.70 -27.29
C ALA A 352 -5.14 12.76 -27.10
N ASP A 353 -5.72 13.94 -27.33
CA ASP A 353 -7.15 14.19 -27.31
C ASP A 353 -7.53 15.00 -28.56
N GLY A 354 -7.94 14.30 -29.61
CA GLY A 354 -8.07 14.89 -30.93
C GLY A 354 -6.73 15.42 -31.45
N GLU A 355 -6.68 16.72 -31.77
CA GLU A 355 -5.45 17.42 -32.21
C GLU A 355 -4.64 18.00 -31.04
N GLU A 356 -5.18 17.94 -29.82
CA GLU A 356 -4.51 18.42 -28.62
C GLU A 356 -3.75 17.30 -27.91
N GLY A 357 -2.81 17.70 -27.06
CA GLY A 357 -2.08 16.78 -26.19
C GLY A 357 -2.12 17.20 -24.73
N TYR A 358 -1.94 16.25 -23.83
CA TYR A 358 -1.74 16.50 -22.40
C TYR A 358 -0.47 15.80 -21.96
N LEU A 359 0.42 16.54 -21.33
CA LEU A 359 1.70 16.02 -20.84
C LEU A 359 1.79 16.24 -19.34
N PHE A 360 1.82 15.15 -18.59
CA PHE A 360 2.15 15.13 -17.17
C PHE A 360 3.58 14.66 -16.99
N ILE A 361 4.40 15.39 -16.22
CA ILE A 361 5.74 14.98 -15.81
C ILE A 361 5.85 15.16 -14.30
N CYS A 362 6.35 14.16 -13.57
CA CYS A 362 6.63 14.27 -12.14
C CYS A 362 8.05 13.82 -11.78
N ASN A 363 8.60 14.43 -10.74
CA ASN A 363 9.86 14.01 -10.14
C ASN A 363 9.60 12.95 -9.08
N THR A 364 10.15 11.76 -9.30
CA THR A 364 10.04 10.61 -8.39
C THR A 364 11.02 10.68 -7.23
N ASP A 365 12.01 11.58 -7.28
CA ASP A 365 12.88 11.85 -6.14
C ASP A 365 12.12 12.69 -5.11
N ARG A 366 12.11 12.23 -3.86
CA ARG A 366 11.37 12.87 -2.76
C ARG A 366 11.99 14.16 -2.27
N VAL A 367 13.27 14.38 -2.55
CA VAL A 367 14.07 15.45 -1.93
C VAL A 367 14.82 16.29 -2.96
N LYS A 368 15.40 15.67 -3.99
CA LYS A 368 16.32 16.36 -4.89
C LYS A 368 15.57 17.00 -6.04
N PRO A 369 15.73 18.32 -6.25
CA PRO A 369 15.21 18.97 -7.44
C PRO A 369 16.03 18.61 -8.68
N SER A 370 15.40 18.68 -9.85
CA SER A 370 16.02 18.47 -11.16
C SER A 370 15.75 19.67 -12.06
N LYS A 371 16.82 20.35 -12.51
CA LYS A 371 16.73 21.36 -13.56
C LYS A 371 16.94 20.69 -14.91
N CYS A 372 15.97 20.88 -15.78
CA CYS A 372 15.86 20.09 -16.99
C CYS A 372 15.52 20.95 -18.20
N ARG A 373 16.05 20.55 -19.34
CA ARG A 373 15.50 20.83 -20.65
C ARG A 373 14.56 19.69 -21.04
N VAL A 374 13.33 20.02 -21.40
CA VAL A 374 12.32 19.09 -21.90
C VAL A 374 12.14 19.33 -23.40
N ASP A 375 12.14 18.26 -24.18
CA ASP A 375 11.91 18.23 -25.62
C ASP A 375 10.71 17.30 -25.89
N ILE A 376 9.64 17.82 -26.47
CA ILE A 376 8.43 17.08 -26.89
C ILE A 376 8.41 16.97 -28.41
N ARG A 377 8.16 15.78 -28.96
CA ARG A 377 8.13 15.59 -30.41
C ARG A 377 6.94 16.34 -31.04
N GLY A 378 7.18 17.05 -32.15
CA GLY A 378 6.20 17.87 -32.83
C GLY A 378 6.29 19.36 -32.46
N GLY A 379 5.47 20.18 -33.13
CA GLY A 379 5.35 21.61 -32.86
C GLY A 379 4.13 21.91 -32.00
N TRP A 380 4.36 22.37 -30.77
CA TRP A 380 3.33 22.62 -29.77
C TRP A 380 3.48 24.01 -29.15
N SER A 381 2.35 24.71 -29.01
CA SER A 381 2.18 25.74 -27.97
C SER A 381 1.64 25.07 -26.71
N ALA A 382 1.83 25.68 -25.53
CA ALA A 382 1.44 25.06 -24.28
C ALA A 382 0.75 26.02 -23.30
N THR A 383 -0.12 25.44 -22.46
CA THR A 383 -0.71 26.07 -21.27
C THR A 383 -0.35 25.22 -20.06
N LEU A 384 0.11 25.87 -18.99
CA LEU A 384 0.29 25.24 -17.69
C LEU A 384 -1.08 25.09 -17.04
N LEU A 385 -1.41 23.86 -16.64
CA LEU A 385 -2.55 23.54 -15.81
C LEU A 385 -2.05 23.35 -14.37
N ASP A 386 -2.23 24.36 -13.52
CA ASP A 386 -1.82 24.28 -12.13
C ASP A 386 -2.80 23.44 -11.33
N THR A 387 -2.39 22.22 -10.99
CA THR A 387 -3.21 21.22 -10.31
C THR A 387 -3.52 21.57 -8.85
N PHE A 388 -2.80 22.51 -8.25
CA PHE A 388 -3.06 22.94 -6.87
C PHE A 388 -4.08 24.07 -6.80
N SER A 389 -3.95 25.09 -7.66
CA SER A 389 -4.88 26.23 -7.65
C SER A 389 -6.09 26.07 -8.58
N GLY A 390 -6.05 25.09 -9.49
CA GLY A 390 -7.08 24.91 -10.51
C GLY A 390 -7.05 26.00 -11.60
N LYS A 391 -5.99 26.81 -11.65
CA LYS A 391 -5.83 27.90 -12.63
C LYS A 391 -4.98 27.46 -13.83
N SER A 392 -5.05 28.23 -14.90
CA SER A 392 -4.27 28.00 -16.12
C SER A 392 -3.44 29.23 -16.47
N TYR A 393 -2.23 28.99 -16.97
CA TYR A 393 -1.27 30.05 -17.29
C TYR A 393 -0.63 29.81 -18.66
N SER A 394 -0.26 30.88 -19.38
CA SER A 394 0.53 30.73 -20.60
C SER A 394 1.87 30.07 -20.28
N PHE A 395 2.30 29.12 -21.11
CA PHE A 395 3.57 28.43 -20.91
C PHE A 395 4.45 28.57 -22.15
N LYS A 396 5.65 29.13 -21.97
CA LYS A 396 6.54 29.46 -23.07
C LYS A 396 7.24 28.20 -23.59
N THR A 397 7.11 27.97 -24.90
CA THR A 397 7.80 26.89 -25.62
C THR A 397 8.51 27.44 -26.85
N GLU A 398 9.48 26.67 -27.38
CA GLU A 398 10.21 27.00 -28.61
C GLU A 398 10.28 25.77 -29.52
N VAL A 399 9.97 25.92 -30.81
CA VAL A 399 10.03 24.79 -31.76
C VAL A 399 11.38 24.78 -32.48
N ILE A 400 12.18 23.73 -32.26
CA ILE A 400 13.52 23.54 -32.84
C ILE A 400 13.64 22.13 -33.42
N GLY A 401 13.86 22.03 -34.73
CA GLY A 401 14.19 20.74 -35.37
C GLY A 401 13.12 19.66 -35.25
N GLY A 402 11.84 20.02 -35.26
CA GLY A 402 10.71 19.09 -35.09
C GLY A 402 10.42 18.73 -33.62
N TRP A 403 11.04 19.41 -32.67
CA TRP A 403 10.79 19.28 -31.23
C TRP A 403 10.31 20.61 -30.65
N THR A 404 9.39 20.54 -29.70
CA THR A 404 9.01 21.65 -28.83
C THR A 404 9.82 21.58 -27.56
N ARG A 405 10.56 22.65 -27.26
CA ARG A 405 11.53 22.73 -26.19
C ARG A 405 11.14 23.76 -25.14
N PHE A 406 11.43 23.45 -23.89
CA PHE A 406 11.38 24.39 -22.77
C PHE A 406 12.32 23.95 -21.64
N HIS A 407 12.59 24.87 -20.71
CA HIS A 407 13.31 24.58 -19.48
C HIS A 407 12.35 24.58 -18.30
N HIS A 408 12.52 23.64 -17.37
CA HIS A 408 11.71 23.56 -16.17
C HIS A 408 12.52 23.04 -14.98
N HIS A 409 12.15 23.51 -13.79
CA HIS A 409 12.78 23.12 -12.53
C HIS A 409 11.80 22.26 -11.73
N PHE A 410 12.01 20.94 -11.77
CA PHE A 410 11.19 19.98 -11.04
C PHE A 410 11.70 19.83 -9.62
N HIS A 411 11.04 20.45 -8.65
CA HIS A 411 11.31 20.20 -7.23
C HIS A 411 11.06 18.73 -6.83
N GLY A 412 11.53 18.29 -5.66
CA GLY A 412 11.26 16.93 -5.17
C GLY A 412 9.75 16.68 -5.05
N CYS A 413 9.27 15.54 -5.54
CA CYS A 413 7.84 15.19 -5.69
C CYS A 413 6.98 16.17 -6.52
N ALA A 414 7.54 17.22 -7.11
CA ALA A 414 6.76 18.17 -7.88
C ALA A 414 6.36 17.60 -9.24
N SER A 415 5.27 18.13 -9.79
CA SER A 415 4.77 17.75 -11.10
C SER A 415 4.45 18.96 -11.96
N LEU A 416 4.42 18.73 -13.27
CA LEU A 416 4.08 19.67 -14.32
C LEU A 416 2.99 19.05 -15.18
N LEU A 417 1.85 19.72 -15.30
CA LEU A 417 0.79 19.34 -16.23
C LEU A 417 0.64 20.41 -17.30
N LEU A 418 0.88 20.03 -18.56
CA LEU A 418 0.72 20.90 -19.72
C LEU A 418 -0.43 20.42 -20.60
N ARG A 419 -1.24 21.36 -21.08
CA ARG A 419 -2.08 21.18 -22.25
C ARG A 419 -1.35 21.72 -23.48
N LEU A 420 -1.29 20.93 -24.54
CA LEU A 420 -0.53 21.16 -25.75
C LEU A 420 -1.48 21.39 -26.92
N TYR A 421 -1.23 22.44 -27.70
CA TYR A 421 -1.96 22.74 -28.92
C TYR A 421 -1.01 22.76 -30.11
N PRO A 422 -1.45 22.42 -31.32
CA PRO A 422 -0.68 22.67 -32.53
C PRO A 422 -0.26 24.16 -32.60
N VAL A 423 0.97 24.44 -33.07
CA VAL A 423 1.59 25.81 -33.08
C VAL A 423 0.70 26.91 -33.66
N THR A 424 -0.27 26.56 -34.50
CA THR A 424 -1.25 27.50 -35.08
C THR A 424 -2.18 28.16 -34.07
N HIS A 425 -2.15 27.75 -32.79
CA HIS A 425 -3.00 28.30 -31.73
C HIS A 425 -2.15 28.83 -30.57
N GLU A 426 -2.13 30.14 -30.34
CA GLU A 426 -1.51 30.73 -29.14
C GLU A 426 -2.59 31.07 -28.09
N PRO A 427 -2.54 30.50 -26.88
CA PRO A 427 -3.50 30.82 -25.84
C PRO A 427 -3.29 32.24 -25.28
N CYS A 428 -4.37 33.02 -25.21
CA CYS A 428 -4.38 34.35 -24.58
C CYS A 428 -4.53 34.25 -23.05
N LEU A 429 -3.47 33.79 -22.37
CA LEU A 429 -3.41 33.67 -20.90
C LEU A 429 -2.24 34.48 -20.34
N SER A 430 -2.33 34.86 -19.06
CA SER A 430 -1.21 35.48 -18.34
C SER A 430 -0.16 34.41 -17.98
N ALA A 431 1.11 34.81 -17.94
CA ALA A 431 2.17 33.96 -17.41
C ALA A 431 2.02 33.80 -15.89
N LEU A 432 2.45 32.65 -15.36
CA LEU A 432 2.57 32.46 -13.92
C LEU A 432 3.74 33.30 -13.41
N GLU A 433 3.45 34.24 -12.49
CA GLU A 433 4.49 35.00 -11.81
C GLU A 433 5.06 34.22 -10.63
N THR A 434 6.34 33.87 -10.70
CA THR A 434 7.07 33.25 -9.59
C THR A 434 7.93 34.31 -8.91
N PRO A 435 7.57 34.78 -7.69
CA PRO A 435 8.37 35.77 -6.97
C PRO A 435 9.75 35.20 -6.59
N ALA A 436 10.78 36.04 -6.70
CA ALA A 436 12.09 35.75 -6.14
C ALA A 436 12.14 36.20 -4.69
N TRP A 437 12.41 35.26 -3.77
CA TRP A 437 12.46 35.53 -2.34
C TRP A 437 13.89 35.82 -1.87
N THR A 438 14.03 36.74 -0.92
CA THR A 438 15.28 36.99 -0.19
C THR A 438 15.04 36.72 1.29
N VAL A 439 15.94 35.99 1.95
CA VAL A 439 15.84 35.72 3.38
C VAL A 439 16.07 37.03 4.13
N SER A 440 15.06 37.49 4.87
CA SER A 440 15.18 38.66 5.73
C SER A 440 15.73 38.28 7.11
N HIS A 441 15.10 37.32 7.79
CA HIS A 441 15.46 36.88 9.15
C HIS A 441 15.09 35.40 9.35
N GLU A 442 15.73 34.75 10.33
CA GLU A 442 15.41 33.37 10.76
C GLU A 442 14.57 33.41 12.05
N LEU A 443 13.53 32.58 12.12
CA LEU A 443 12.67 32.46 13.30
C LEU A 443 13.09 31.23 14.12
N VAL A 444 13.73 31.46 15.27
CA VAL A 444 14.25 30.40 16.15
C VAL A 444 13.56 30.36 17.51
N ASP A 445 13.23 31.51 18.06
CA ASP A 445 12.59 31.62 19.37
C ASP A 445 11.06 31.44 19.21
N CYS A 446 10.53 30.39 19.82
CA CYS A 446 9.11 30.07 19.80
C CYS A 446 8.61 29.63 21.18
N ALA A 447 7.32 29.88 21.44
CA ALA A 447 6.60 29.12 22.43
C ALA A 447 6.02 27.87 21.76
N ALA A 448 6.01 26.73 22.46
CA ALA A 448 5.44 25.51 21.95
C ALA A 448 4.26 25.03 22.80
N SER A 449 3.27 24.43 22.14
CA SER A 449 2.16 23.74 22.81
C SER A 449 1.78 22.47 22.04
N LEU A 450 1.13 21.54 22.75
CA LEU A 450 0.70 20.24 22.24
C LEU A 450 -0.81 20.23 22.07
N SER A 451 -1.32 19.57 21.02
CA SER A 451 -2.77 19.44 20.81
C SER A 451 -3.41 18.34 21.66
N GLU A 452 -2.60 17.47 22.27
CA GLU A 452 -2.98 16.25 22.98
C GLU A 452 -1.94 16.00 24.09
N PRO A 453 -2.27 15.21 25.13
CA PRO A 453 -1.30 14.80 26.15
C PRO A 453 -0.10 14.04 25.55
N ASN A 454 1.04 14.06 26.26
CA ASN A 454 2.19 13.25 25.88
C ASN A 454 1.98 11.78 26.28
N VAL A 455 2.82 10.91 25.70
CA VAL A 455 2.64 9.46 25.73
C VAL A 455 3.86 8.79 26.34
N LEU A 456 3.64 7.91 27.31
CA LEU A 456 4.56 6.83 27.64
C LEU A 456 4.04 5.55 26.99
N LEU A 457 4.82 5.01 26.05
CA LEU A 457 4.54 3.73 25.42
C LEU A 457 4.94 2.57 26.35
N LEU A 458 4.02 1.62 26.54
CA LEU A 458 4.25 0.37 27.25
C LEU A 458 4.03 -0.79 26.28
N ASP A 459 5.11 -1.25 25.67
CA ASP A 459 5.13 -2.31 24.65
C ASP A 459 6.01 -3.51 25.02
N ILE A 460 6.64 -3.47 26.19
CA ILE A 460 7.44 -4.56 26.75
C ILE A 460 6.87 -4.94 28.11
N ALA A 461 6.53 -6.21 28.30
CA ALA A 461 5.95 -6.73 29.53
C ALA A 461 6.59 -8.05 29.95
N SER A 462 6.70 -8.30 31.26
CA SER A 462 6.70 -9.69 31.73
C SER A 462 5.31 -10.26 31.50
N HIS A 463 5.21 -11.55 31.18
CA HIS A 463 3.91 -12.19 30.95
C HIS A 463 3.78 -13.47 31.74
N LYS A 464 2.53 -13.90 31.92
CA LYS A 464 2.18 -15.11 32.65
C LYS A 464 0.91 -15.70 32.04
N LEU A 465 0.95 -16.98 31.67
CA LEU A 465 -0.17 -17.71 31.09
C LEU A 465 -0.83 -18.57 32.18
N ASN A 466 -2.08 -18.27 32.51
CA ASN A 466 -2.84 -18.81 33.64
C ASN A 466 -2.24 -18.48 35.01
N ASP A 467 -3.08 -18.42 36.05
CA ASP A 467 -2.68 -17.90 37.37
C ASP A 467 -1.72 -18.82 38.16
N ASP A 468 -1.45 -20.04 37.68
CA ASP A 468 -0.60 -21.01 38.36
C ASP A 468 0.84 -21.07 37.83
N THR A 469 1.21 -20.22 36.86
CA THR A 469 2.56 -20.18 36.27
C THR A 469 3.44 -19.08 36.87
N ASP A 470 4.76 -19.17 36.66
CA ASP A 470 5.70 -18.11 37.02
C ASP A 470 5.69 -16.98 35.98
N TRP A 471 6.13 -15.79 36.38
CA TRP A 471 6.33 -14.68 35.45
C TRP A 471 7.51 -14.95 34.52
N GLU A 472 7.26 -14.88 33.22
CA GLU A 472 8.30 -14.94 32.20
C GLU A 472 9.06 -13.60 32.09
N ALA A 473 10.23 -13.67 31.45
CA ALA A 473 11.08 -12.51 31.22
C ALA A 473 10.36 -11.44 30.37
N PRO A 474 10.72 -10.15 30.53
CA PRO A 474 10.13 -9.09 29.72
C PRO A 474 10.34 -9.28 28.22
N GLU A 475 9.27 -9.20 27.47
CA GLU A 475 9.24 -9.38 26.02
C GLU A 475 8.28 -8.37 25.37
N GLU A 476 8.42 -8.12 24.07
CA GLU A 476 7.51 -7.26 23.29
C GLU A 476 6.12 -7.91 23.17
N ILE A 477 5.06 -7.11 23.34
CA ILE A 477 3.69 -7.61 23.49
C ILE A 477 3.22 -8.47 22.32
N LEU A 478 3.51 -8.07 21.08
CA LEU A 478 3.07 -8.80 19.90
C LEU A 478 3.85 -10.12 19.71
N ARG A 479 5.07 -10.22 20.26
CA ARG A 479 5.79 -11.49 20.42
C ARG A 479 5.19 -12.34 21.53
N ILE A 480 4.81 -11.74 22.67
CA ILE A 480 4.11 -12.44 23.76
C ILE A 480 2.82 -13.10 23.25
N ASP A 481 2.06 -12.43 22.37
CA ASP A 481 0.85 -13.01 21.75
C ASP A 481 1.17 -14.31 21.00
N ASN A 482 2.26 -14.35 20.24
CA ASN A 482 2.70 -15.55 19.51
C ASN A 482 3.26 -16.65 20.43
N ILE A 483 4.02 -16.29 21.47
CA ILE A 483 4.52 -17.23 22.48
C ILE A 483 3.36 -17.90 23.22
N ALA A 484 2.39 -17.10 23.69
CA ALA A 484 1.20 -17.62 24.37
C ALA A 484 0.36 -18.52 23.45
N ARG A 485 0.24 -18.17 22.16
CA ARG A 485 -0.44 -19.01 21.16
C ARG A 485 0.27 -20.35 20.98
N GLU A 486 1.59 -20.34 20.79
CA GLU A 486 2.40 -21.54 20.63
C GLU A 486 2.27 -22.47 21.84
N ASN A 487 2.37 -21.93 23.06
CA ASN A 487 2.22 -22.68 24.31
C ASN A 487 0.84 -23.34 24.47
N LEU A 488 -0.21 -22.76 23.87
CA LEU A 488 -1.57 -23.29 23.88
C LEU A 488 -1.91 -24.17 22.65
N GLY A 489 -0.95 -24.39 21.74
CA GLY A 489 -1.22 -25.07 20.47
C GLY A 489 -2.18 -24.29 19.55
N LEU A 490 -2.31 -22.99 19.78
CA LEU A 490 -3.08 -22.07 18.94
C LEU A 490 -2.21 -21.61 17.77
N ARG A 491 -2.87 -21.27 16.66
CA ARG A 491 -2.19 -20.72 15.49
C ARG A 491 -1.60 -19.33 15.80
N GLN A 492 -0.34 -19.14 15.44
CA GLN A 492 0.39 -17.86 15.52
C GLN A 492 -0.15 -16.82 14.55
N LYS A 493 0.02 -15.53 14.88
CA LYS A 493 -0.28 -14.36 14.03
C LYS A 493 0.91 -14.00 13.13
N LYS A 494 0.68 -13.96 11.80
CA LYS A 494 1.63 -13.77 10.67
C LYS A 494 0.91 -13.11 9.49
N ASP A 495 1.44 -13.14 8.26
CA ASP A 495 0.85 -12.42 7.12
C ASP A 495 -0.43 -13.04 6.49
N ALA A 496 -0.68 -14.36 6.64
CA ALA A 496 -1.77 -15.05 5.93
C ALA A 496 -2.74 -15.82 6.85
N PHE A 497 -4.05 -15.49 6.76
CA PHE A 497 -5.14 -16.10 7.54
C PHE A 497 -6.41 -16.33 6.72
N ALA A 498 -7.08 -17.45 6.97
CA ALA A 498 -8.50 -17.57 6.66
C ALA A 498 -9.30 -16.51 7.43
N GLN A 499 -10.42 -16.07 6.85
CA GLN A 499 -11.25 -15.05 7.50
C GLN A 499 -11.88 -15.60 8.80
N PRO A 500 -11.98 -14.80 9.88
CA PRO A 500 -12.63 -15.20 11.12
C PRO A 500 -14.00 -15.87 10.95
N TRP A 501 -14.82 -15.41 9.99
CA TRP A 501 -16.15 -15.98 9.72
C TRP A 501 -16.13 -17.44 9.25
N THR A 502 -14.99 -17.96 8.80
CA THR A 502 -14.85 -19.36 8.34
C THR A 502 -14.50 -20.31 9.49
N THR A 503 -14.22 -19.79 10.69
CA THR A 503 -13.73 -20.58 11.84
C THR A 503 -14.75 -20.61 12.97
N SER A 504 -14.78 -21.72 13.71
CA SER A 504 -15.65 -21.83 14.89
C SER A 504 -15.13 -20.94 16.03
N LYS A 505 -16.01 -20.15 16.62
CA LYS A 505 -15.69 -19.26 17.74
C LYS A 505 -15.70 -20.06 19.05
N THR A 506 -14.54 -20.52 19.50
CA THR A 506 -14.39 -21.09 20.85
C THR A 506 -14.18 -19.98 21.87
N ALA A 507 -14.93 -20.04 22.98
CA ALA A 507 -14.73 -19.12 24.09
C ALA A 507 -13.33 -19.30 24.68
N PRO A 508 -12.64 -18.21 25.05
CA PRO A 508 -11.33 -18.29 25.69
C PRO A 508 -11.47 -18.94 27.07
N THR A 509 -10.64 -19.95 27.35
CA THR A 509 -10.59 -20.66 28.64
C THR A 509 -9.34 -20.35 29.45
N ASN A 510 -8.33 -19.75 28.82
CA ASN A 510 -7.07 -19.39 29.46
C ASN A 510 -7.08 -17.90 29.83
N THR A 511 -6.25 -17.52 30.78
CA THR A 511 -6.01 -16.12 31.15
C THR A 511 -4.57 -15.76 30.80
N ILE A 512 -4.33 -14.54 30.35
CA ILE A 512 -2.99 -13.98 30.24
C ILE A 512 -2.89 -12.73 31.08
N SER A 513 -1.79 -12.62 31.81
CA SER A 513 -1.45 -11.45 32.61
C SER A 513 -0.17 -10.82 32.07
N LEU A 514 -0.19 -9.51 31.86
CA LEU A 514 0.92 -8.68 31.39
C LEU A 514 1.32 -7.73 32.50
N ARG A 515 2.62 -7.63 32.78
CA ARG A 515 3.19 -6.79 33.82
C ARG A 515 4.19 -5.82 33.23
N PHE A 516 3.80 -4.55 33.26
CA PHE A 516 4.58 -3.41 32.81
C PHE A 516 5.25 -2.75 34.00
N ARG A 517 6.51 -2.37 33.84
CA ARG A 517 7.25 -1.59 34.83
C ARG A 517 7.71 -0.29 34.23
N PHE A 518 7.49 0.80 34.94
CA PHE A 518 7.91 2.13 34.52
C PHE A 518 8.33 2.96 35.72
N THR A 519 9.08 4.03 35.46
CA THR A 519 9.60 4.93 36.50
C THR A 519 9.15 6.34 36.23
N SER A 520 8.81 7.07 37.28
CA SER A 520 8.55 8.51 37.25
C SER A 520 9.47 9.26 38.19
N THR A 521 9.99 10.40 37.74
CA THR A 521 10.77 11.33 38.59
C THR A 521 9.90 12.41 39.23
N ILE A 522 8.61 12.44 38.90
CA ILE A 522 7.62 13.42 39.36
C ILE A 522 6.34 12.74 39.84
N ASP A 523 5.58 13.44 40.67
CA ASP A 523 4.19 13.05 40.94
C ASP A 523 3.33 13.40 39.73
N ILE A 524 2.54 12.44 39.25
CA ILE A 524 1.66 12.57 38.10
C ILE A 524 0.22 12.60 38.60
N GLN A 525 -0.53 13.62 38.16
CA GLN A 525 -1.94 13.80 38.45
C GLN A 525 -2.74 13.76 37.14
N GLY A 526 -3.91 13.11 37.14
CA GLY A 526 -4.79 13.09 35.97
C GLY A 526 -4.29 12.29 34.77
N ALA A 527 -3.35 11.35 34.98
CA ALA A 527 -2.92 10.43 33.94
C ALA A 527 -4.06 9.51 33.49
N HIS A 528 -4.02 9.07 32.24
CA HIS A 528 -4.95 8.10 31.69
C HIS A 528 -4.20 6.90 31.14
N LEU A 529 -4.75 5.71 31.33
CA LEU A 529 -4.33 4.50 30.62
C LEU A 529 -5.16 4.38 29.34
N ALA A 530 -4.52 4.28 28.19
CA ALA A 530 -5.17 4.03 26.92
C ALA A 530 -4.86 2.61 26.43
N LEU A 531 -5.90 1.82 26.18
CA LEU A 531 -5.78 0.42 25.79
C LEU A 531 -7.01 -0.09 25.03
N GLU A 532 -6.80 -1.10 24.19
CA GLU A 532 -7.89 -1.89 23.62
C GLU A 532 -8.52 -2.82 24.65
N ASN A 533 -9.76 -3.25 24.40
CA ASN A 533 -10.46 -4.27 25.19
C ASN A 533 -10.56 -3.95 26.70
N ALA A 534 -10.60 -2.66 27.04
CA ALA A 534 -10.72 -2.17 28.42
C ALA A 534 -11.88 -2.82 29.21
N ALA A 535 -13.02 -3.05 28.56
CA ALA A 535 -14.21 -3.64 29.19
C ALA A 535 -14.03 -5.08 29.69
N ILE A 536 -13.06 -5.82 29.13
CA ILE A 536 -12.78 -7.21 29.48
C ILE A 536 -11.41 -7.39 30.15
N THR A 537 -10.74 -6.28 30.48
CA THR A 537 -9.38 -6.28 31.05
C THR A 537 -9.45 -5.87 32.52
N THR A 538 -8.90 -6.70 33.40
CA THR A 538 -8.65 -6.35 34.79
C THR A 538 -7.37 -5.55 34.88
N ILE A 539 -7.41 -4.43 35.60
CA ILE A 539 -6.31 -3.47 35.68
C ILE A 539 -5.92 -3.29 37.14
N ALA A 540 -4.62 -3.40 37.44
CA ALA A 540 -4.08 -3.08 38.76
C ALA A 540 -2.82 -2.23 38.62
N LEU A 541 -2.72 -1.18 39.43
CA LEU A 541 -1.54 -0.32 39.55
C LEU A 541 -0.98 -0.44 40.96
N ASP A 542 0.29 -0.83 41.08
CA ASP A 542 0.99 -1.07 42.35
C ASP A 542 0.20 -2.00 43.30
N GLY A 543 -0.46 -3.00 42.71
CA GLY A 543 -1.31 -3.97 43.42
C GLY A 543 -2.71 -3.48 43.78
N ALA A 544 -3.02 -2.20 43.58
CA ALA A 544 -4.36 -1.66 43.79
C ALA A 544 -5.22 -1.79 42.51
N PRO A 545 -6.47 -2.29 42.59
CA PRO A 545 -7.33 -2.40 41.43
C PRO A 545 -7.73 -1.01 40.90
N VAL A 546 -7.68 -0.85 39.58
CA VAL A 546 -8.15 0.35 38.88
C VAL A 546 -9.51 0.05 38.27
N VAL A 547 -10.50 0.91 38.53
CA VAL A 547 -11.84 0.75 37.96
C VAL A 547 -11.79 1.06 36.47
N ALA A 548 -12.13 0.08 35.64
CA ALA A 548 -12.16 0.18 34.18
C ALA A 548 -13.39 0.98 33.65
N SER A 549 -13.63 2.15 34.22
CA SER A 549 -14.65 3.09 33.73
C SER A 549 -14.04 3.94 32.61
N SER A 550 -14.33 3.61 31.35
CA SER A 550 -13.89 4.40 30.20
C SER A 550 -14.36 5.85 30.34
N SER A 551 -13.43 6.80 30.15
CA SER A 551 -13.68 8.25 30.11
C SER A 551 -13.73 8.81 28.68
N GLY A 552 -13.63 7.95 27.67
CA GLY A 552 -13.54 8.32 26.26
C GLY A 552 -12.60 7.41 25.50
N TYR A 553 -12.03 7.94 24.42
CA TYR A 553 -11.03 7.27 23.61
C TYR A 553 -9.92 8.25 23.23
N TRP A 554 -8.75 7.73 22.86
CA TRP A 554 -7.61 8.57 22.51
C TRP A 554 -7.52 8.91 21.02
N VAL A 555 -7.14 7.94 20.18
CA VAL A 555 -7.00 8.13 18.72
C VAL A 555 -8.04 7.35 17.91
N ASP A 556 -8.55 6.25 18.47
CA ASP A 556 -9.56 5.38 17.88
C ASP A 556 -10.46 4.89 19.01
N GLU A 557 -11.75 4.69 18.73
CA GLU A 557 -12.74 4.23 19.72
C GLU A 557 -12.43 2.86 20.32
N SER A 558 -11.66 2.04 19.60
CA SER A 558 -11.14 0.78 20.11
C SER A 558 -10.18 0.98 21.28
N ILE A 559 -9.52 2.15 21.38
CA ILE A 559 -8.53 2.49 22.40
C ILE A 559 -9.19 3.39 23.44
N SER A 560 -9.85 2.75 24.41
CA SER A 560 -10.51 3.42 25.52
C SER A 560 -9.49 4.06 26.46
N THR A 561 -9.83 5.23 27.01
CA THR A 561 -9.05 5.90 28.05
C THR A 561 -9.65 5.62 29.43
N ILE A 562 -8.83 5.22 30.38
CA ILE A 562 -9.22 4.98 31.77
C ILE A 562 -8.43 5.92 32.68
N PRO A 563 -9.09 6.74 33.52
CA PRO A 563 -8.38 7.58 34.48
C PRO A 563 -7.57 6.72 35.46
N LEU A 564 -6.29 7.03 35.62
CA LEU A 564 -5.43 6.42 36.62
C LEU A 564 -5.49 7.21 37.94
N PRO A 565 -5.33 6.54 39.09
CA PRO A 565 -5.11 7.25 40.35
C PRO A 565 -3.79 8.03 40.30
N PRO A 566 -3.58 9.00 41.22
CA PRO A 566 -2.32 9.69 41.34
C PRO A 566 -1.12 8.74 41.40
N ILE A 567 -0.08 9.02 40.61
CA ILE A 567 1.13 8.19 40.52
C ILE A 567 2.27 9.00 41.14
N PRO A 568 2.74 8.67 42.36
CA PRO A 568 3.87 9.37 42.99
C PRO A 568 5.16 9.25 42.17
N ALA A 569 6.16 10.06 42.45
CA ALA A 569 7.51 9.81 41.95
C ALA A 569 8.05 8.48 42.52
N GLY A 570 8.57 7.61 41.64
CA GLY A 570 9.03 6.28 42.02
C GLY A 570 8.99 5.27 40.88
N SER A 571 9.12 4.00 41.25
CA SER A 571 8.97 2.85 40.35
C SER A 571 7.59 2.25 40.53
N HIS A 572 6.92 1.96 39.43
CA HIS A 572 5.53 1.50 39.41
C HIS A 572 5.37 0.23 38.59
N GLU A 573 4.32 -0.53 38.94
CA GLU A 573 3.94 -1.75 38.28
C GLU A 573 2.47 -1.69 37.83
N LEU A 574 2.24 -1.81 36.53
CA LEU A 574 0.91 -1.92 35.94
C LEU A 574 0.68 -3.35 35.47
N ILE A 575 -0.35 -4.00 35.99
CA ILE A 575 -0.75 -5.36 35.63
C ILE A 575 -2.08 -5.32 34.88
N LEU A 576 -2.10 -5.93 33.70
CA LEU A 576 -3.29 -6.14 32.88
C LEU A 576 -3.57 -7.63 32.75
N SER A 577 -4.80 -8.06 33.06
CA SER A 577 -5.20 -9.46 32.96
C SER A 577 -6.48 -9.59 32.15
N LEU A 578 -6.49 -10.50 31.17
CA LEU A 578 -7.63 -10.73 30.28
C LEU A 578 -7.72 -12.20 29.86
N LEU A 579 -8.90 -12.61 29.40
CA LEU A 579 -9.10 -13.93 28.82
C LEU A 579 -8.40 -14.05 27.47
N PHE A 580 -7.66 -15.14 27.29
CA PHE A 580 -6.85 -15.41 26.12
C PHE A 580 -7.35 -16.64 25.37
N GLY A 581 -7.59 -16.46 24.07
CA GLY A 581 -8.02 -17.52 23.17
C GLY A 581 -7.79 -17.14 21.70
N PRO A 582 -8.32 -17.93 20.75
CA PRO A 582 -8.06 -17.74 19.33
C PRO A 582 -8.31 -16.31 18.82
N ALA A 583 -9.39 -15.69 19.30
CA ALA A 583 -9.84 -14.34 18.91
C ALA A 583 -9.25 -13.19 19.74
N THR A 584 -8.46 -13.48 20.80
CA THR A 584 -7.87 -12.43 21.64
C THR A 584 -6.66 -11.80 20.93
N ASN A 585 -6.56 -10.48 20.94
CA ASN A 585 -5.37 -9.76 20.48
C ASN A 585 -4.74 -9.02 21.65
N LEU A 586 -3.46 -9.31 21.91
CA LEU A 586 -2.65 -8.43 22.75
C LEU A 586 -2.19 -7.25 21.90
N GLU A 587 -2.27 -6.06 22.46
CA GLU A 587 -1.88 -4.82 21.82
C GLU A 587 -1.08 -3.96 22.80
N ARG A 588 -0.36 -2.98 22.25
CA ARG A 588 0.39 -1.99 23.04
C ARG A 588 -0.55 -1.16 23.91
N VAL A 589 -0.04 -0.73 25.06
CA VAL A 589 -0.78 0.12 25.98
C VAL A 589 -0.01 1.40 26.27
N TYR A 590 -0.72 2.45 26.67
CA TYR A 590 -0.16 3.79 26.73
C TYR A 590 -0.57 4.49 28.01
N ILE A 591 0.36 5.18 28.66
CA ILE A 591 0.02 6.16 29.69
C ILE A 591 0.04 7.53 29.04
N LEU A 592 -1.06 8.27 29.16
CA LEU A 592 -1.26 9.61 28.62
C LEU A 592 -1.24 10.64 29.74
N GLY A 593 -0.56 11.77 29.55
CA GLY A 593 -0.57 12.86 30.53
C GLY A 593 0.34 14.04 30.22
N GLU A 594 0.34 15.00 31.14
CA GLU A 594 1.16 16.22 31.09
C GLU A 594 2.56 15.97 31.66
N PHE A 595 3.36 15.17 30.97
CA PHE A 595 4.72 14.84 31.36
C PHE A 595 5.65 14.71 30.15
N GLY A 596 6.96 14.79 30.36
CA GLY A 596 7.98 14.42 29.37
C GLY A 596 8.41 12.96 29.53
N VAL A 597 9.04 12.38 28.51
CA VAL A 597 9.64 11.05 28.58
C VAL A 597 11.13 11.11 28.19
N ASP A 598 12.00 10.70 29.10
CA ASP A 598 13.43 10.47 28.82
C ASP A 598 13.62 9.02 28.38
N LEU A 599 13.98 8.83 27.10
CA LEU A 599 14.21 7.53 26.50
C LEU A 599 15.71 7.26 26.36
N ARG A 600 16.22 6.24 27.05
CA ARG A 600 17.63 5.81 27.02
C ARG A 600 17.70 4.32 26.71
N GLY A 601 18.00 4.00 25.45
CA GLY A 601 17.95 2.62 24.97
C GLY A 601 16.53 2.07 25.10
N ARG A 602 16.33 1.03 25.91
CA ARG A 602 15.03 0.40 26.18
C ARG A 602 14.33 0.94 27.43
N SER A 603 14.94 1.91 28.12
CA SER A 603 14.40 2.47 29.36
C SER A 603 13.73 3.82 29.10
N ALA A 604 12.43 3.88 29.34
CA ALA A 604 11.66 5.12 29.31
C ALA A 604 11.33 5.56 30.74
N THR A 605 11.62 6.81 31.08
CA THR A 605 11.34 7.40 32.40
C THR A 605 10.48 8.65 32.24
N ILE A 606 9.43 8.76 33.05
CA ILE A 606 8.60 9.97 33.09
C ILE A 606 9.37 11.09 33.82
N VAL A 607 9.42 12.26 33.17
CA VAL A 607 10.16 13.46 33.60
C VAL A 607 9.27 14.70 33.50
N PRO A 608 9.64 15.85 34.11
CA PRO A 608 8.90 17.09 33.92
C PRO A 608 8.75 17.45 32.44
N LEU A 609 7.53 17.83 32.04
CA LEU A 609 7.28 18.36 30.70
C LEU A 609 7.83 19.78 30.59
N ALA A 610 8.84 19.99 29.73
CA ALA A 610 9.54 21.26 29.58
C ALA A 610 9.23 21.94 28.23
N LEU A 611 7.96 22.26 27.97
CA LEU A 611 7.54 22.92 26.71
C LEU A 611 8.15 24.31 26.53
N ASP A 612 8.51 24.99 27.63
CA ASP A 612 9.25 26.26 27.62
C ASP A 612 10.65 26.15 27.01
N LYS A 613 11.20 24.93 26.94
CA LYS A 613 12.52 24.62 26.36
C LYS A 613 12.43 23.90 25.02
N LEU A 614 11.22 23.61 24.54
CA LEU A 614 11.03 22.88 23.29
C LEU A 614 11.39 23.80 22.12
N ALA A 615 12.49 23.48 21.44
CA ALA A 615 12.96 24.20 20.27
C ALA A 615 12.42 23.57 18.98
N VAL A 616 12.38 24.36 17.91
CA VAL A 616 12.12 23.87 16.55
C VAL A 616 13.15 22.81 16.19
N GLY A 617 12.69 21.60 15.84
CA GLY A 617 13.56 20.50 15.47
C GLY A 617 12.98 19.14 15.84
N ASP A 618 13.87 18.18 16.05
CA ASP A 618 13.50 16.82 16.46
C ASP A 618 13.01 16.82 17.91
N TYR A 619 11.69 16.89 18.10
CA TYR A 619 11.07 16.89 19.42
C TYR A 619 11.13 15.51 20.11
N THR A 620 11.41 14.43 19.36
CA THR A 620 11.54 13.08 19.96
C THR A 620 12.72 13.02 20.95
N ARG A 621 13.72 13.89 20.74
CA ARG A 621 14.89 14.06 21.61
C ARG A 621 14.70 15.11 22.69
N GLN A 622 13.53 15.73 22.77
CA GLN A 622 13.21 16.86 23.65
C GLN A 622 12.06 16.51 24.62
N GLY A 623 11.93 15.22 24.98
CA GLY A 623 10.92 14.74 25.94
C GLY A 623 9.62 14.25 25.31
N LEU A 624 9.52 14.23 23.97
CA LEU A 624 8.32 13.80 23.23
C LEU A 624 8.59 12.59 22.30
N PRO A 625 9.28 11.51 22.73
CA PRO A 625 9.69 10.40 21.87
C PRO A 625 8.52 9.61 21.28
N PHE A 626 7.40 9.50 22.01
CA PHE A 626 6.20 8.77 21.61
C PHE A 626 5.02 9.68 21.28
N TYR A 627 5.26 10.99 21.18
CA TYR A 627 4.20 11.96 20.91
C TYR A 627 3.69 11.85 19.48
N VAL A 628 2.38 11.84 19.34
CA VAL A 628 1.70 11.58 18.06
C VAL A 628 0.69 12.65 17.64
N GLY A 629 0.37 13.59 18.53
CA GLY A 629 -0.50 14.73 18.23
C GLY A 629 0.21 15.81 17.42
N ASN A 630 -0.39 17.00 17.38
CA ASN A 630 0.15 18.14 16.67
C ASN A 630 0.99 19.02 17.61
N VAL A 631 2.11 19.52 17.11
CA VAL A 631 2.93 20.51 17.82
C VAL A 631 2.65 21.89 17.23
N HIS A 632 2.27 22.84 18.07
CA HIS A 632 2.08 24.23 17.69
C HIS A 632 3.31 25.03 18.08
N TYR A 633 3.95 25.69 17.11
CA TYR A 633 5.03 26.63 17.33
C TYR A 633 4.52 28.06 17.11
N ASP A 634 4.56 28.87 18.15
CA ASP A 634 4.13 30.27 18.17
C ASP A 634 5.36 31.20 18.12
N PHE A 635 5.46 31.96 17.04
CA PHE A 635 6.54 32.92 16.77
C PHE A 635 6.01 34.36 16.76
N THR A 636 6.91 35.31 17.01
CA THR A 636 6.68 36.73 16.72
C THR A 636 7.40 37.11 15.44
N LEU A 637 6.64 37.43 14.38
CA LEU A 637 7.18 37.88 13.11
C LEU A 637 7.24 39.40 13.08
N ARG A 638 8.43 39.97 12.87
CA ARG A 638 8.63 41.41 12.69
C ARG A 638 8.87 41.72 11.22
N VAL A 639 8.04 42.61 10.67
CA VAL A 639 8.20 43.13 9.31
C VAL A 639 8.69 44.57 9.42
N GLU A 640 9.86 44.85 8.84
CA GLU A 640 10.50 46.18 8.87
C GLU A 640 10.31 46.91 7.54
N GLY A 641 10.21 48.25 7.57
CA GLY A 641 10.16 49.09 6.37
C GLY A 641 9.14 50.23 6.45
N SER A 642 9.11 51.07 5.42
CA SER A 642 8.20 52.24 5.34
C SER A 642 6.92 51.98 4.51
N GLY A 643 6.74 50.77 4.00
CA GLY A 643 5.57 50.38 3.19
C GLY A 643 5.32 48.87 3.15
N PRO A 644 4.21 48.42 2.54
CA PRO A 644 3.88 47.00 2.42
C PRO A 644 4.96 46.21 1.67
N GLN A 645 5.33 45.05 2.21
CA GLN A 645 6.27 44.13 1.61
C GLN A 645 5.63 42.76 1.43
N ARG A 646 5.74 42.19 0.23
CA ARG A 646 5.32 40.82 -0.03
C ARG A 646 6.23 39.87 0.75
N THR A 647 5.63 39.13 1.68
CA THR A 647 6.36 38.33 2.67
C THR A 647 5.97 36.86 2.53
N ALA A 648 6.94 35.96 2.65
CA ALA A 648 6.72 34.52 2.67
C ALA A 648 7.45 33.88 3.85
N ILE A 649 6.95 32.73 4.29
CA ILE A 649 7.64 31.86 5.25
C ILE A 649 8.17 30.63 4.50
N GLN A 650 9.40 30.22 4.82
CA GLN A 650 9.99 29.00 4.30
C GLN A 650 10.39 28.08 5.45
N VAL A 651 10.03 26.80 5.35
CA VAL A 651 10.48 25.75 6.28
C VAL A 651 11.33 24.75 5.51
N PRO A 652 12.67 24.92 5.46
CA PRO A 652 13.50 24.19 4.51
C PRO A 652 13.41 22.66 4.63
N ARG A 653 13.27 22.15 5.86
CA ARG A 653 13.22 20.72 6.17
C ARG A 653 12.26 20.44 7.31
N PHE A 654 11.38 19.47 7.12
CA PHE A 654 10.51 18.90 8.13
C PHE A 654 10.12 17.47 7.71
N VAL A 655 9.65 16.69 8.68
CA VAL A 655 9.16 15.30 8.45
C VAL A 655 7.67 15.15 8.72
N ALA A 656 7.04 16.17 9.33
CA ALA A 656 5.59 16.22 9.50
C ALA A 656 4.88 16.09 8.12
N PRO A 657 3.71 15.44 8.03
CA PRO A 657 2.98 15.32 6.75
C PRO A 657 2.55 16.67 6.18
N LEU A 658 2.28 17.65 7.05
CA LEU A 658 1.77 18.95 6.72
C LEU A 658 2.16 19.96 7.80
N LEU A 659 2.49 21.18 7.39
CA LEU A 659 2.54 22.33 8.30
C LEU A 659 1.41 23.30 7.95
N ALA A 660 0.51 23.62 8.87
CA ALA A 660 -0.46 24.71 8.68
C ALA A 660 0.08 26.01 9.27
N VAL A 661 -0.15 27.11 8.56
CA VAL A 661 0.35 28.43 8.95
C VAL A 661 -0.82 29.37 9.23
N GLN A 662 -0.79 30.00 10.40
CA GLN A 662 -1.74 31.03 10.80
C GLN A 662 -1.01 32.33 11.11
N LEU A 663 -1.60 33.46 10.70
CA LEU A 663 -1.10 34.80 10.99
C LEU A 663 -2.19 35.60 11.71
N ASP A 664 -1.92 36.04 12.93
CA ASP A 664 -2.87 36.69 13.84
C ASP A 664 -4.18 35.90 14.00
N GLY A 665 -4.05 34.58 14.10
CA GLY A 665 -5.17 33.65 14.25
C GLY A 665 -5.97 33.39 12.97
N ARG A 666 -5.54 33.91 11.81
CA ARG A 666 -6.17 33.65 10.51
C ARG A 666 -5.35 32.64 9.71
N ASP A 667 -6.02 31.64 9.15
CA ASP A 667 -5.37 30.64 8.29
C ASP A 667 -4.81 31.29 7.02
N LYS A 668 -3.55 30.98 6.71
CA LYS A 668 -2.85 31.47 5.51
C LYS A 668 -2.62 30.38 4.47
N GLY A 669 -2.69 29.11 4.88
CA GLY A 669 -2.47 27.97 4.01
C GLY A 669 -1.58 26.93 4.68
N ALA A 670 -1.06 26.01 3.88
CA ALA A 670 -0.25 24.91 4.37
C ALA A 670 1.00 24.70 3.52
N ILE A 671 2.01 24.09 4.14
CA ILE A 671 3.29 23.72 3.54
C ILE A 671 3.39 22.20 3.60
N ALA A 672 3.37 21.56 2.43
CA ALA A 672 3.57 20.10 2.26
C ALA A 672 4.61 19.77 1.18
N PHE A 673 4.77 20.65 0.19
CA PHE A 673 5.57 20.37 -1.00
C PHE A 673 6.72 21.36 -1.16
N GLN A 674 7.80 20.90 -1.77
CA GLN A 674 8.93 21.76 -2.11
C GLN A 674 8.50 22.90 -3.04
N PRO A 675 9.06 24.12 -2.89
CA PRO A 675 10.24 24.49 -2.08
C PRO A 675 9.97 24.77 -0.58
N HIS A 676 8.84 24.30 -0.07
CA HIS A 676 8.40 24.49 1.32
C HIS A 676 8.24 25.97 1.71
N THR A 677 7.72 26.76 0.76
CA THR A 677 7.50 28.19 0.92
C THR A 677 6.02 28.52 0.79
N LEU A 678 5.50 29.33 1.69
CA LEU A 678 4.14 29.84 1.66
C LEU A 678 4.17 31.38 1.60
N ASP A 679 3.53 31.94 0.58
CA ASP A 679 3.33 33.38 0.41
C ASP A 679 2.24 33.87 1.37
N LEU A 680 2.57 34.82 2.25
CA LEU A 680 1.64 35.40 3.24
C LEU A 680 0.90 36.63 2.69
N GLY A 681 1.26 37.09 1.49
CA GLY A 681 0.80 38.31 0.86
C GLY A 681 1.62 39.54 1.25
N GLU A 682 1.06 40.71 1.00
CA GLU A 682 1.67 41.99 1.41
C GLU A 682 1.41 42.27 2.89
N LEU A 683 2.48 42.47 3.66
CA LEU A 683 2.44 42.82 5.08
C LEU A 683 3.01 44.22 5.28
N SER A 684 2.32 45.04 6.07
CA SER A 684 2.82 46.35 6.49
C SER A 684 3.84 46.19 7.62
N ALA A 685 4.64 47.23 7.88
CA ALA A 685 5.58 47.21 8.99
C ALA A 685 4.85 47.05 10.34
N GLY A 686 5.35 46.13 11.18
CA GLY A 686 4.70 45.78 12.44
C GLY A 686 5.11 44.40 12.97
N GLU A 687 4.52 44.03 14.11
CA GLU A 687 4.65 42.71 14.72
C GLU A 687 3.39 41.88 14.46
N TYR A 688 3.58 40.62 14.08
CA TYR A 688 2.51 39.68 13.79
C TYR A 688 2.71 38.39 14.60
N LYS A 689 1.62 37.77 15.03
CA LYS A 689 1.65 36.44 15.68
C LYS A 689 1.58 35.37 14.61
N LEU A 690 2.66 34.61 14.47
CA LEU A 690 2.76 33.53 13.50
C LEU A 690 2.67 32.19 14.23
N ARG A 691 1.67 31.37 13.93
CA ARG A 691 1.59 29.99 14.41
C ARG A 691 1.85 29.02 13.28
N ILE A 692 2.77 28.10 13.49
CA ILE A 692 3.02 26.95 12.61
C ILE A 692 2.60 25.69 13.35
N THR A 693 1.58 25.01 12.85
CA THR A 693 1.13 23.71 13.38
C THR A 693 1.79 22.60 12.57
N ALA A 694 2.67 21.83 13.22
CA ALA A 694 3.23 20.61 12.65
C ALA A 694 2.29 19.44 12.98
N TYR A 695 1.68 18.86 11.94
CA TYR A 695 0.77 17.73 12.13
C TYR A 695 1.52 16.45 12.46
N GLY A 696 1.04 15.71 13.47
CA GLY A 696 1.54 14.37 13.79
C GLY A 696 1.07 13.33 12.77
N ASN A 697 1.81 12.24 12.65
CA ASN A 697 1.49 11.13 11.72
C ASN A 697 1.17 9.80 12.44
N ARG A 698 1.03 9.84 13.78
CA ARG A 698 0.79 8.67 14.65
C ARG A 698 1.90 7.61 14.70
N ASP A 699 2.95 7.74 13.89
CA ASP A 699 3.98 6.71 13.72
C ASP A 699 4.81 6.48 15.00
N HIS A 700 5.05 7.52 15.80
CA HIS A 700 5.85 7.41 17.04
C HIS A 700 5.22 6.53 18.14
N ALA A 701 3.92 6.23 18.09
CA ALA A 701 3.25 5.34 19.05
C ALA A 701 2.73 4.04 18.41
N PHE A 702 2.43 4.07 17.11
CA PHE A 702 1.79 2.96 16.39
C PHE A 702 2.65 2.33 15.31
N GLY A 703 3.80 2.92 14.97
CA GLY A 703 4.71 2.41 13.94
C GLY A 703 5.47 1.15 14.36
N ALA A 704 6.27 0.62 13.43
CA ALA A 704 7.15 -0.52 13.68
C ALA A 704 8.42 -0.08 14.44
N LEU A 705 8.26 0.40 15.68
CA LEU A 705 9.30 1.08 16.47
C LEU A 705 10.54 0.22 16.77
N HIS A 706 10.39 -1.11 16.77
CA HIS A 706 11.47 -2.07 17.01
C HIS A 706 12.04 -2.68 15.74
N LEU A 707 11.63 -2.20 14.56
CA LEU A 707 12.18 -2.66 13.28
C LEU A 707 13.56 -2.01 13.07
N PRO A 708 14.66 -2.79 13.04
CA PRO A 708 15.97 -2.22 12.74
C PRO A 708 16.01 -1.67 11.33
N ASP A 709 16.67 -0.51 11.17
CA ASP A 709 16.88 0.10 9.85
C ASP A 709 17.53 -0.89 8.88
N GLY A 710 16.89 -1.06 7.71
CA GLY A 710 17.41 -1.90 6.63
C GLY A 710 17.02 -3.38 6.70
N LEU A 711 16.35 -3.86 7.77
CA LEU A 711 15.90 -5.25 7.85
C LEU A 711 14.82 -5.57 6.80
N THR A 712 13.86 -4.66 6.62
CA THR A 712 12.90 -4.72 5.50
C THR A 712 12.49 -3.33 5.07
N LYS A 713 12.05 -3.18 3.82
CA LYS A 713 11.39 -1.98 3.28
C LYS A 713 9.87 -2.13 3.21
N TRP A 714 9.35 -3.29 3.64
CA TRP A 714 7.95 -3.65 3.61
C TRP A 714 7.37 -3.62 5.03
N TYR A 715 6.27 -2.89 5.21
CA TYR A 715 5.54 -2.82 6.47
C TYR A 715 4.34 -3.77 6.43
N GLY A 716 4.54 -4.99 6.92
CA GLY A 716 3.49 -6.00 7.14
C GLY A 716 3.36 -6.38 8.61
N PRO A 717 2.40 -7.24 8.98
CA PRO A 717 2.26 -7.78 10.35
C PRO A 717 3.57 -8.25 10.98
N ASP A 718 4.45 -8.86 10.20
CA ASP A 718 5.74 -9.37 10.68
C ASP A 718 6.75 -8.25 11.05
N ALA A 719 6.62 -7.04 10.48
CA ALA A 719 7.47 -5.90 10.81
C ALA A 719 7.30 -5.40 12.26
N PHE A 720 6.15 -5.72 12.88
CA PHE A 720 5.86 -5.39 14.27
C PHE A 720 6.32 -6.48 15.25
N ARG A 721 6.83 -7.61 14.73
CA ARG A 721 7.18 -8.82 15.49
C ARG A 721 8.62 -9.25 15.21
N THR A 722 9.47 -8.31 14.79
CA THR A 722 10.87 -8.58 14.41
C THR A 722 11.58 -9.37 15.50
N ALA A 723 12.17 -10.51 15.11
CA ALA A 723 12.95 -11.36 15.98
C ALA A 723 14.41 -10.86 16.02
N GLU A 724 14.96 -10.78 17.24
CA GLU A 724 16.37 -10.55 17.57
C GLU A 724 17.00 -9.24 17.05
N CYS A 725 17.32 -8.34 18.00
CA CYS A 725 18.46 -7.44 17.90
C CYS A 725 19.67 -8.07 18.59
#